data_AF-A0A7L3XPA3-F1
#
_entry.id   AF-A0A7L3XPA3-F1
#
_cell.length_a   1.000
_cell.length_b   1.000
_cell.length_c   1.000
_cell.angle_alpha   90.00
_cell.angle_beta   90.00
_cell.angle_gamma   90.00
#
_symmetry.space_group_name_H-M   'P 1'
#
loop_
_entity.id
_entity.type
_entity.pdbx_description
1 polymer ?
#
loop_
_entity_poly.entity_id
_entity_poly.type
_entity_poly.pdbx_seq_one_letter_code
_entity_poly.pdbx_strand_id
1 'polypeptide(L)'
;MGSAILWWSSLSVRLVSVCLLCASVGKQCQIRNEMADCSHLKLTQIPSDLPDNITGLDISHNQLRQLGPANLTKYSQLVYLNAGYNSISKLQPELCQNVPLLQILKLEHNELYKLPDRVFASCTNLTELNLGYNRIVIKNDPFKTLENLNILDLSHNFLKSANLGLQQQLKNLRELMLDSNQITELKKEDFRFLSNTSLNSLDLSSNPLKEFHMGCLHAIGNLFGLILNNVELGENHTKKLCTELSNTAIQNLSLSHVKLSYIGKSTFQGLQRTNLTVLNLSQNSLSVIEDDSFQWLSSLQYLNLKHNNIHVSSRLFYGLSSLKHLNLINSLTRKIEDFSFHWLYQLEYLIMDNNNFPGITANTFTGLNNLKYLSLCNCNINLQRITNKTFSSLANSSLQVLNLTKTRISTIESEAFSCLGHLKILDLGLNEISQELTGHEFKGLNNIQDIYLSYNKNLALRSESFIFVPSLRKLMLRKVGCSNLALSPSPFHPLQNLTILDISNNNIANIKEDLFDGLHKLDILDLQHNNLARLWKHANPGGPVLFLKDLPNLRILNLKSNGLDEIPVQVFKGLFQLKHLDLESNNLNLLPATLFDDQASLNSLKLQKNLITSVEEKVFGPAFKSLRMLEMDSNPFDCTCESIAWFADWLNVTQAYIPGLRSQYICNTPPKYHGSLVLHFDSSACKDSAPFKLLFVITTTIVMLVIFIVLIIHFEGWRIAFYWNISVNRILGFKELDRQQEEFAYDAYVIHARQDKNWVSKNFISLEKKNHFQTRFCLEERDFEAGISEFEATINSIKMSRKIIFVVTEQLLQDPWCKNFKVYHALQQAIEQSRDSIILIFLHDIQDYKLYHALHLRRGMFKSHCILNWPAQKERVNAFHQQLVMALKSNSKAH
;
A
#
# COMPACT_ATOMS: atom_id res chain seq x y z
N MET A 1 -40.04 49.27 -28.21
CA MET A 1 -40.56 47.91 -28.51
C MET A 1 -39.35 46.99 -28.47
N GLY A 2 -39.14 46.08 -27.52
CA GLY A 2 -40.03 45.41 -26.58
C GLY A 2 -39.51 43.97 -26.48
N SER A 3 -39.20 43.54 -25.26
CA SER A 3 -38.92 42.17 -24.81
C SER A 3 -37.71 41.41 -25.40
N ALA A 4 -36.54 41.65 -24.81
CA ALA A 4 -35.46 40.65 -24.69
C ALA A 4 -34.86 40.70 -23.27
N ILE A 5 -35.74 40.74 -22.26
CA ILE A 5 -35.43 40.58 -20.84
C ILE A 5 -36.37 39.48 -20.35
N LEU A 6 -35.89 38.23 -20.40
CA LEU A 6 -36.39 37.01 -19.74
C LEU A 6 -35.61 35.89 -20.41
N TRP A 7 -35.16 34.88 -19.65
CA TRP A 7 -34.28 33.75 -20.02
C TRP A 7 -32.83 33.79 -19.51
N TRP A 8 -32.54 34.60 -18.49
CA TRP A 8 -31.36 34.41 -17.60
C TRP A 8 -31.75 34.09 -16.14
N SER A 9 -32.95 33.55 -15.91
CA SER A 9 -33.50 33.29 -14.57
C SER A 9 -33.74 31.80 -14.23
N SER A 10 -32.97 30.88 -14.81
CA SER A 10 -33.04 29.44 -14.43
C SER A 10 -31.70 28.77 -14.13
N LEU A 11 -30.58 29.50 -14.21
CA LEU A 11 -29.25 28.97 -13.85
C LEU A 11 -28.78 29.41 -12.44
N SER A 12 -29.51 30.31 -11.78
CA SER A 12 -29.18 30.86 -10.46
C SER A 12 -29.86 30.15 -9.27
N VAL A 13 -30.63 29.08 -9.50
CA VAL A 13 -31.36 28.37 -8.42
C VAL A 13 -30.67 27.05 -7.99
N ARG A 14 -29.74 26.50 -8.77
CA ARG A 14 -28.99 25.29 -8.37
C ARG A 14 -27.57 25.53 -7.81
N LEU A 15 -27.03 26.74 -7.96
CA LEU A 15 -25.81 27.16 -7.26
C LEU A 15 -26.08 27.68 -5.83
N VAL A 16 -27.32 28.00 -5.50
CA VAL A 16 -27.72 28.41 -4.13
C VAL A 16 -27.89 27.20 -3.21
N SER A 17 -28.11 25.99 -3.75
CA SER A 17 -28.29 24.77 -2.93
C SER A 17 -26.99 24.02 -2.61
N VAL A 18 -25.85 24.43 -3.20
CA VAL A 18 -24.53 23.77 -3.02
C VAL A 18 -23.59 24.56 -2.09
N CYS A 19 -23.98 25.77 -1.67
CA CYS A 19 -23.33 26.47 -0.54
C CYS A 19 -24.05 26.28 0.80
N LEU A 20 -25.12 25.48 0.87
CA LEU A 20 -25.95 25.29 2.07
C LEU A 20 -25.62 24.02 2.87
N LEU A 21 -24.63 23.21 2.46
CA LEU A 21 -24.27 21.95 3.12
C LEU A 21 -22.85 21.92 3.74
N CYS A 22 -22.18 23.07 3.83
CA CYS A 22 -20.92 23.23 4.59
C CYS A 22 -21.01 24.30 5.71
N ALA A 23 -22.22 24.60 6.19
CA ALA A 23 -22.41 25.54 7.30
C ALA A 23 -23.49 25.05 8.27
N SER A 24 -23.33 23.83 8.79
CA SER A 24 -23.89 23.45 10.09
C SER A 24 -22.77 23.13 11.07
N VAL A 25 -21.80 24.05 11.18
CA VAL A 25 -20.99 24.14 12.40
C VAL A 25 -21.97 24.61 13.49
N GLY A 26 -22.05 23.85 14.59
CA GLY A 26 -23.02 24.08 15.65
C GLY A 26 -23.06 25.54 16.09
N LYS A 27 -24.26 26.04 16.39
CA LYS A 27 -24.48 27.40 16.96
C LYS A 27 -23.95 27.54 18.40
N GLN A 28 -22.99 26.73 18.80
CA GLN A 28 -22.50 26.63 20.18
C GLN A 28 -20.98 26.69 20.18
N CYS A 29 -20.44 27.33 21.23
CA CYS A 29 -19.00 27.41 21.43
C CYS A 29 -18.40 26.02 21.64
N GLN A 30 -17.22 25.80 21.08
CA GLN A 30 -16.46 24.57 21.28
C GLN A 30 -15.48 24.75 22.42
N ILE A 31 -15.49 23.82 23.38
CA ILE A 31 -14.59 23.88 24.54
C ILE A 31 -13.58 22.75 24.42
N ARG A 32 -12.29 23.09 24.45
CA ARG A 32 -11.18 22.13 24.47
C ARG A 32 -10.12 22.61 25.44
N ASN A 33 -9.73 21.77 26.40
CA ASN A 33 -8.67 22.09 27.38
C ASN A 33 -8.83 23.48 28.02
N GLU A 34 -10.02 23.78 28.57
CA GLU A 34 -10.33 25.06 29.23
C GLU A 34 -10.31 26.31 28.31
N MET A 35 -10.09 26.12 27.01
CA MET A 35 -10.24 27.15 25.97
C MET A 35 -11.64 27.06 25.35
N ALA A 36 -12.40 28.14 25.42
CA ALA A 36 -13.69 28.28 24.75
C ALA A 36 -13.51 29.02 23.41
N ASP A 37 -13.74 28.32 22.30
CA ASP A 37 -13.79 28.88 20.95
C ASP A 37 -15.25 29.19 20.57
N CYS A 38 -15.57 30.47 20.54
CA CYS A 38 -16.83 31.05 20.14
C CYS A 38 -16.68 31.93 18.88
N SER A 39 -15.64 31.72 18.08
CA SER A 39 -15.35 32.51 16.89
C SER A 39 -16.37 32.26 15.76
N HIS A 40 -16.63 33.27 14.92
CA HIS A 40 -17.50 33.16 13.74
C HIS A 40 -18.98 32.75 14.00
N LEU A 41 -19.48 32.95 15.22
CA LEU A 41 -20.84 32.55 15.62
C LEU A 41 -21.90 33.65 15.46
N LYS A 42 -21.51 34.84 14.95
CA LYS A 42 -22.37 36.04 14.82
C LYS A 42 -22.96 36.51 16.16
N LEU A 43 -22.21 36.32 17.24
CA LEU A 43 -22.62 36.70 18.59
C LEU A 43 -22.72 38.22 18.73
N THR A 44 -23.79 38.69 19.37
CA THR A 44 -24.00 40.10 19.72
C THR A 44 -23.69 40.40 21.18
N GLN A 45 -23.55 39.35 22.00
CA GLN A 45 -23.21 39.40 23.42
C GLN A 45 -22.25 38.26 23.77
N ILE A 46 -21.52 38.41 24.88
CA ILE A 46 -20.65 37.37 25.41
C ILE A 46 -21.53 36.22 25.92
N PRO A 47 -21.28 34.96 25.53
CA PRO A 47 -22.05 33.81 25.99
C PRO A 47 -22.06 33.71 27.52
N SER A 48 -23.20 33.41 28.13
CA SER A 48 -23.36 33.26 29.59
C SER A 48 -23.36 31.80 30.06
N ASP A 49 -23.42 30.86 29.12
CA ASP A 49 -23.60 29.42 29.30
C ASP A 49 -22.28 28.62 29.33
N LEU A 50 -21.14 29.29 29.24
CA LEU A 50 -19.83 28.62 29.32
C LEU A 50 -19.49 28.21 30.77
N PRO A 51 -18.62 27.21 30.96
CA PRO A 51 -18.03 26.89 32.26
C PRO A 51 -17.30 28.09 32.87
N ASP A 52 -17.33 28.19 34.19
CA ASP A 52 -16.68 29.26 34.97
C ASP A 52 -15.17 29.07 35.13
N ASN A 53 -14.66 27.84 34.90
CA ASN A 53 -13.25 27.49 35.00
C ASN A 53 -12.44 27.69 33.70
N ILE A 54 -13.00 28.31 32.67
CA ILE A 54 -12.27 28.56 31.42
C ILE A 54 -11.10 29.53 31.65
N THR A 55 -9.96 29.24 31.04
CA THR A 55 -8.73 30.05 31.11
C THR A 55 -8.50 30.86 29.84
N GLY A 56 -9.15 30.48 28.73
CA GLY A 56 -9.10 31.22 27.48
C GLY A 56 -10.47 31.33 26.81
N LEU A 57 -10.75 32.51 26.25
CA LEU A 57 -11.99 32.80 25.53
C LEU A 57 -11.67 33.47 24.19
N ASP A 58 -12.04 32.81 23.09
CA ASP A 58 -12.01 33.39 21.75
C ASP A 58 -13.44 33.72 21.30
N ILE A 59 -13.74 35.02 21.22
CA ILE A 59 -15.00 35.60 20.73
C ILE A 59 -14.75 36.46 19.49
N SER A 60 -13.69 36.18 18.74
CA SER A 60 -13.33 36.92 17.53
C SER A 60 -14.31 36.69 16.36
N HIS A 61 -14.30 37.59 15.38
CA HIS A 61 -15.17 37.51 14.19
C HIS A 61 -16.67 37.42 14.53
N ASN A 62 -17.11 38.27 15.46
CA ASN A 62 -18.51 38.37 15.90
C ASN A 62 -19.06 39.79 15.69
N GLN A 63 -20.19 40.12 16.31
CA GLN A 63 -20.90 41.39 16.15
C GLN A 63 -21.01 42.15 17.48
N LEU A 64 -20.03 41.96 18.37
CA LEU A 64 -19.99 42.61 19.68
C LEU A 64 -19.75 44.10 19.52
N ARG A 65 -20.56 44.91 20.22
CA ARG A 65 -20.40 46.38 20.24
C ARG A 65 -19.73 46.92 21.50
N GLN A 66 -19.66 46.09 22.54
CA GLN A 66 -19.07 46.42 23.83
C GLN A 66 -18.57 45.15 24.52
N LEU A 67 -17.51 45.30 25.32
CA LEU A 67 -17.07 44.30 26.29
C LEU A 67 -17.61 44.73 27.67
N GLY A 68 -18.79 44.23 28.02
CA GLY A 68 -19.48 44.61 29.26
C GLY A 68 -19.04 43.77 30.47
N PRO A 69 -18.87 44.37 31.66
CA PRO A 69 -18.39 43.69 32.87
C PRO A 69 -19.34 42.60 33.37
N ALA A 70 -20.66 42.84 33.28
CA ALA A 70 -21.69 41.93 33.81
C ALA A 70 -21.63 40.51 33.23
N ASN A 71 -21.09 40.34 32.02
CA ASN A 71 -20.99 39.03 31.36
C ASN A 71 -19.60 38.39 31.54
N LEU A 72 -18.57 39.15 31.91
CA LEU A 72 -17.20 38.66 32.13
C LEU A 72 -16.93 38.31 33.60
N THR A 73 -17.73 38.80 34.55
CA THR A 73 -17.58 38.47 35.99
C THR A 73 -17.63 36.97 36.28
N LYS A 74 -18.35 36.19 35.45
CA LYS A 74 -18.41 34.72 35.57
C LYS A 74 -17.07 34.05 35.22
N TYR A 75 -16.26 34.65 34.37
CA TYR A 75 -15.04 34.07 33.80
C TYR A 75 -13.79 34.68 34.45
N SER A 76 -13.75 34.74 35.78
CA SER A 76 -12.67 35.40 36.52
C SER A 76 -11.30 34.72 36.39
N GLN A 77 -11.25 33.49 35.87
CA GLN A 77 -10.04 32.71 35.66
C GLN A 77 -9.36 32.97 34.30
N LEU A 78 -9.91 33.89 33.47
CA LEU A 78 -9.38 34.16 32.14
C LEU A 78 -7.96 34.74 32.18
N VAL A 79 -7.08 34.07 31.44
CA VAL A 79 -5.70 34.46 31.14
C VAL A 79 -5.59 34.98 29.70
N TYR A 80 -6.39 34.44 28.78
CA TYR A 80 -6.44 34.81 27.37
C TYR A 80 -7.85 35.28 26.98
N LEU A 81 -7.96 36.47 26.38
CA LEU A 81 -9.20 36.97 25.81
C LEU A 81 -8.96 37.54 24.41
N ASN A 82 -9.57 36.91 23.40
CA ASN A 82 -9.59 37.40 22.03
C ASN A 82 -10.98 37.92 21.66
N ALA A 83 -11.10 39.22 21.49
CA ALA A 83 -12.29 39.91 21.01
C ALA A 83 -12.01 40.72 19.73
N GLY A 84 -11.03 40.29 18.93
CA GLY A 84 -10.70 40.88 17.65
C GLY A 84 -11.83 40.74 16.62
N TYR A 85 -11.78 41.52 15.53
CA TYR A 85 -12.76 41.48 14.44
C TYR A 85 -14.21 41.58 14.92
N ASN A 86 -14.50 42.61 15.71
CA ASN A 86 -15.83 42.95 16.22
C ASN A 86 -16.15 44.43 15.90
N SER A 87 -17.17 45.02 16.54
CA SER A 87 -17.54 46.43 16.39
C SER A 87 -17.45 47.17 17.72
N ILE A 88 -16.47 46.83 18.55
CA ILE A 88 -16.29 47.41 19.89
C ILE A 88 -15.77 48.84 19.74
N SER A 89 -16.52 49.81 20.24
CA SER A 89 -16.19 51.24 20.10
C SER A 89 -15.61 51.89 21.36
N LYS A 90 -15.82 51.27 22.53
CA LYS A 90 -15.36 51.76 23.83
C LYS A 90 -15.02 50.60 24.77
N LEU A 91 -14.01 50.80 25.61
CA LEU A 91 -13.65 49.91 26.72
C LEU A 91 -14.08 50.56 28.04
N GLN A 92 -14.58 49.74 28.96
CA GLN A 92 -14.95 50.16 30.31
C GLN A 92 -13.77 49.94 31.28
N PRO A 93 -13.46 50.88 32.20
CA PRO A 93 -12.36 50.73 33.17
C PRO A 93 -12.48 49.50 34.08
N GLU A 94 -13.69 48.99 34.31
CA GLU A 94 -13.98 47.84 35.15
C GLU A 94 -13.68 46.50 34.46
N LEU A 95 -13.31 46.49 33.17
CA LEU A 95 -13.05 45.27 32.40
C LEU A 95 -12.08 44.33 33.13
N CYS A 96 -10.88 44.83 33.46
CA CYS A 96 -9.85 44.02 34.12
C CYS A 96 -10.05 43.83 35.62
N GLN A 97 -11.01 44.54 36.25
CA GLN A 97 -11.42 44.21 37.62
C GLN A 97 -12.15 42.87 37.66
N ASN A 98 -12.87 42.52 36.57
CA ASN A 98 -13.58 41.25 36.45
C ASN A 98 -12.69 40.09 35.99
N VAL A 99 -11.59 40.38 35.29
CA VAL A 99 -10.63 39.39 34.79
C VAL A 99 -9.19 39.72 35.25
N PRO A 100 -8.88 39.60 36.55
CA PRO A 100 -7.61 40.07 37.12
C PRO A 100 -6.39 39.22 36.71
N LEU A 101 -6.60 38.00 36.20
CA LEU A 101 -5.53 37.09 35.77
C LEU A 101 -5.12 37.27 34.30
N LEU A 102 -5.76 38.22 33.59
CA LEU A 102 -5.58 38.38 32.16
C LEU A 102 -4.14 38.75 31.79
N GLN A 103 -3.54 37.95 30.90
CA GLN A 103 -2.18 38.14 30.37
C GLN A 103 -2.19 38.57 28.90
N ILE A 104 -3.13 38.04 28.11
CA ILE A 104 -3.23 38.34 26.67
C ILE A 104 -4.60 38.91 26.38
N LEU A 105 -4.63 40.14 25.86
CA LEU A 105 -5.84 40.82 25.42
C LEU A 105 -5.72 41.25 23.96
N LYS A 106 -6.59 40.67 23.12
CA LYS A 106 -6.63 40.93 21.68
C LYS A 106 -7.93 41.65 21.31
N LEU A 107 -7.77 42.85 20.74
CA LEU A 107 -8.85 43.78 20.38
C LEU A 107 -8.65 44.37 18.98
N GLU A 108 -7.88 43.71 18.13
CA GLU A 108 -7.61 44.15 16.77
C GLU A 108 -8.88 44.20 15.92
N HIS A 109 -8.87 45.02 14.86
CA HIS A 109 -10.01 45.16 13.95
C HIS A 109 -11.33 45.46 14.69
N ASN A 110 -11.32 46.54 15.46
CA ASN A 110 -12.50 47.07 16.16
C ASN A 110 -12.68 48.57 15.84
N GLU A 111 -13.55 49.26 16.56
CA GLU A 111 -13.87 50.68 16.35
C GLU A 111 -13.38 51.58 17.49
N LEU A 112 -12.36 51.15 18.24
CA LEU A 112 -11.82 51.90 19.37
C LEU A 112 -11.17 53.19 18.88
N TYR A 113 -11.61 54.34 19.39
CA TYR A 113 -11.10 55.65 18.96
C TYR A 113 -10.44 56.47 20.08
N LYS A 114 -10.79 56.20 21.34
CA LYS A 114 -10.20 56.82 22.53
C LYS A 114 -10.00 55.76 23.60
N LEU A 115 -8.85 55.80 24.25
CA LEU A 115 -8.56 55.04 25.46
C LEU A 115 -8.76 55.98 26.66
N PRO A 116 -9.75 55.74 27.53
CA PRO A 116 -9.90 56.50 28.76
C PRO A 116 -8.67 56.37 29.65
N ASP A 117 -8.39 57.39 30.44
CA ASP A 117 -7.36 57.30 31.48
C ASP A 117 -7.69 56.15 32.43
N ARG A 118 -6.67 55.39 32.83
CA ARG A 118 -6.81 54.26 33.76
C ARG A 118 -7.69 53.11 33.25
N VAL A 119 -8.02 53.04 31.96
CA VAL A 119 -8.79 51.91 31.40
C VAL A 119 -8.12 50.56 31.63
N PHE A 120 -6.77 50.55 31.66
CA PHE A 120 -5.98 49.36 31.95
C PHE A 120 -5.40 49.34 33.37
N ALA A 121 -5.92 50.17 34.30
CA ALA A 121 -5.33 50.31 35.63
C ALA A 121 -5.32 49.01 36.45
N SER A 122 -6.33 48.16 36.25
CA SER A 122 -6.45 46.87 36.92
C SER A 122 -5.82 45.70 36.14
N CYS A 123 -5.31 45.93 34.91
CA CYS A 123 -4.76 44.88 34.05
C CYS A 123 -3.25 44.66 34.30
N THR A 124 -2.82 44.56 35.55
CA THR A 124 -1.38 44.58 35.90
C THR A 124 -0.60 43.34 35.41
N ASN A 125 -1.30 42.26 35.08
CA ASN A 125 -0.71 41.00 34.61
C ASN A 125 -0.59 40.91 33.08
N LEU A 126 -1.04 41.91 32.33
CA LEU A 126 -0.96 41.87 30.87
C LEU A 126 0.50 41.81 30.39
N THR A 127 0.76 40.83 29.54
CA THR A 127 2.02 40.62 28.83
C THR A 127 1.90 40.94 27.34
N GLU A 128 0.71 40.78 26.75
CA GLU A 128 0.42 41.10 25.35
C GLU A 128 -0.88 41.89 25.23
N LEU A 129 -0.82 43.02 24.54
CA LEU A 129 -1.98 43.86 24.25
C LEU A 129 -1.99 44.18 22.75
N ASN A 130 -2.97 43.64 22.04
CA ASN A 130 -3.19 43.95 20.63
C ASN A 130 -4.37 44.91 20.45
N LEU A 131 -4.07 46.10 19.94
CA LEU A 131 -5.01 47.18 19.61
C LEU A 131 -4.91 47.60 18.13
N GLY A 132 -4.34 46.74 17.28
CA GLY A 132 -4.14 46.99 15.86
C GLY A 132 -5.46 47.22 15.10
N TYR A 133 -5.41 47.87 13.94
CA TYR A 133 -6.60 48.07 13.09
C TYR A 133 -7.79 48.69 13.82
N ASN A 134 -7.54 49.73 14.62
CA ASN A 134 -8.55 50.51 15.30
C ASN A 134 -8.50 51.97 14.80
N ARG A 135 -9.03 52.92 15.58
CA ARG A 135 -9.04 54.36 15.26
C ARG A 135 -8.41 55.19 16.39
N ILE A 136 -7.50 54.59 17.14
CA ILE A 136 -7.03 55.08 18.44
C ILE A 136 -6.22 56.37 18.27
N VAL A 137 -6.49 57.33 19.16
CA VAL A 137 -5.66 58.51 19.39
C VAL A 137 -5.27 58.54 20.88
N ILE A 138 -3.97 58.70 21.15
CA ILE A 138 -3.43 58.78 22.51
C ILE A 138 -3.21 60.24 22.92
N LYS A 139 -3.60 60.59 24.14
CA LYS A 139 -3.47 61.95 24.70
C LYS A 139 -2.80 62.02 26.08
N ASN A 140 -2.98 60.98 26.90
CA ASN A 140 -2.50 60.89 28.28
C ASN A 140 -1.66 59.60 28.45
N ASP A 141 -1.66 58.99 29.64
CA ASP A 141 -0.88 57.78 29.97
C ASP A 141 -1.76 56.52 30.17
N PRO A 142 -2.43 55.99 29.12
CA PRO A 142 -3.34 54.85 29.27
C PRO A 142 -2.63 53.54 29.66
N PHE A 143 -1.32 53.43 29.38
CA PHE A 143 -0.53 52.21 29.58
C PHE A 143 0.35 52.23 30.84
N LYS A 144 0.22 53.27 31.68
CA LYS A 144 1.16 53.52 32.79
C LYS A 144 1.28 52.36 33.78
N THR A 145 0.17 51.65 34.00
CA THR A 145 0.07 50.55 34.96
C THR A 145 0.55 49.22 34.40
N LEU A 146 0.81 49.12 33.09
CA LEU A 146 1.17 47.88 32.40
C LEU A 146 2.68 47.61 32.50
N GLU A 147 3.18 47.42 33.71
CA GLU A 147 4.63 47.21 33.92
C GLU A 147 5.15 45.87 33.39
N ASN A 148 4.30 44.84 33.28
CA ASN A 148 4.65 43.50 32.80
C ASN A 148 4.46 43.30 31.28
N LEU A 149 4.03 44.33 30.57
CA LEU A 149 3.73 44.23 29.15
C LEU A 149 5.01 44.00 28.35
N ASN A 150 5.03 42.94 27.55
CA ASN A 150 6.13 42.57 26.66
C ASN A 150 5.84 42.99 25.22
N ILE A 151 4.59 42.88 24.77
CA ILE A 151 4.18 43.18 23.39
C ILE A 151 3.03 44.18 23.41
N LEU A 152 3.19 45.29 22.68
CA LEU A 152 2.16 46.28 22.44
C LEU A 152 2.02 46.52 20.94
N ASP A 153 0.85 46.15 20.41
CA ASP A 153 0.51 46.37 19.00
C ASP A 153 -0.52 47.50 18.88
N LEU A 154 -0.09 48.59 18.22
CA LEU A 154 -0.90 49.76 17.87
C LEU A 154 -0.84 50.02 16.35
N SER A 155 -0.53 48.99 15.57
CA SER A 155 -0.46 49.02 14.11
C SER A 155 -1.80 49.47 13.49
N HIS A 156 -1.76 50.01 12.27
CA HIS A 156 -2.97 50.33 11.51
C HIS A 156 -3.98 51.22 12.29
N ASN A 157 -3.48 52.23 12.99
CA ASN A 157 -4.28 53.24 13.68
C ASN A 157 -4.10 54.62 13.03
N PHE A 158 -4.51 55.69 13.71
CA PHE A 158 -4.38 57.07 13.23
C PHE A 158 -3.39 57.90 14.07
N LEU A 159 -2.36 57.25 14.62
CA LEU A 159 -1.36 57.93 15.44
C LEU A 159 -0.52 58.88 14.58
N LYS A 160 -0.42 60.14 15.01
CA LYS A 160 0.37 61.19 14.34
C LYS A 160 1.78 61.37 14.91
N SER A 161 2.03 60.78 16.09
CA SER A 161 3.31 60.80 16.80
C SER A 161 3.50 59.44 17.47
N ALA A 162 4.76 59.05 17.65
CA ALA A 162 5.12 57.83 18.38
C ALA A 162 5.01 57.99 19.91
N ASN A 163 4.65 59.18 20.41
CA ASN A 163 4.46 59.44 21.83
C ASN A 163 3.22 58.73 22.38
N LEU A 164 3.42 57.79 23.31
CA LEU A 164 2.36 57.04 23.98
C LEU A 164 2.16 57.44 25.46
N GLY A 165 2.86 58.47 25.95
CA GLY A 165 2.72 58.96 27.32
C GLY A 165 3.62 60.14 27.71
N LEU A 166 3.18 60.87 28.74
CA LEU A 166 3.86 62.02 29.33
C LEU A 166 4.93 61.63 30.34
N GLN A 167 4.87 60.41 30.88
CA GLN A 167 5.78 59.92 31.92
C GLN A 167 6.43 58.59 31.51
N GLN A 168 7.53 58.25 32.19
CA GLN A 168 8.21 56.96 31.99
C GLN A 168 7.30 55.79 32.38
N GLN A 169 7.17 54.79 31.50
CA GLN A 169 6.29 53.62 31.64
C GLN A 169 6.83 52.43 30.81
N LEU A 170 6.11 51.29 30.81
CA LEU A 170 6.40 50.14 29.91
C LEU A 170 7.84 49.60 30.03
N LYS A 171 8.33 49.43 31.26
CA LYS A 171 9.73 49.04 31.55
C LYS A 171 10.13 47.69 30.95
N ASN A 172 9.21 46.72 30.91
CA ASN A 172 9.47 45.37 30.41
C ASN A 172 9.12 45.17 28.93
N LEU A 173 8.66 46.21 28.24
CA LEU A 173 8.28 46.11 26.84
C LEU A 173 9.47 45.64 25.99
N ARG A 174 9.20 44.71 25.08
CA ARG A 174 10.17 44.11 24.16
C ARG A 174 9.81 44.44 22.72
N GLU A 175 8.53 44.42 22.39
CA GLU A 175 8.05 44.63 21.03
C GLU A 175 6.99 45.74 21.02
N LEU A 176 7.24 46.74 20.18
CA LEU A 176 6.33 47.86 19.97
C LEU A 176 6.03 47.97 18.48
N MET A 177 4.78 47.72 18.09
CA MET A 177 4.33 47.83 16.71
C MET A 177 3.52 49.11 16.52
N LEU A 178 4.04 50.01 15.69
CA LEU A 178 3.46 51.30 15.32
C LEU A 178 3.33 51.44 13.81
N ASP A 179 3.44 50.33 13.07
CA ASP A 179 3.38 50.37 11.62
C ASP A 179 2.01 50.85 11.10
N SER A 180 1.99 51.33 9.87
CA SER A 180 0.77 51.73 9.16
C SER A 180 -0.04 52.79 9.92
N ASN A 181 0.65 53.76 10.53
CA ASN A 181 0.08 54.94 11.19
C ASN A 181 0.34 56.22 10.34
N GLN A 182 0.14 57.40 10.94
CA GLN A 182 0.33 58.71 10.30
C GLN A 182 1.52 59.50 10.88
N ILE A 183 2.55 58.79 11.36
CA ILE A 183 3.72 59.40 12.00
C ILE A 183 4.63 60.01 10.91
N THR A 184 4.89 61.31 10.99
CA THR A 184 5.67 62.03 9.96
C THR A 184 7.09 62.38 10.38
N GLU A 185 7.36 62.46 11.67
CA GLU A 185 8.67 62.81 12.23
C GLU A 185 8.89 62.08 13.55
N LEU A 186 10.16 61.84 13.92
CA LEU A 186 10.52 61.27 15.20
C LEU A 186 11.34 62.28 16.02
N LYS A 187 10.83 62.62 17.20
CA LYS A 187 11.46 63.52 18.17
C LYS A 187 11.94 62.76 19.40
N LYS A 188 12.91 63.34 20.10
CA LYS A 188 13.35 62.83 21.41
C LYS A 188 12.19 62.65 22.40
N GLU A 189 11.28 63.63 22.44
CA GLU A 189 10.10 63.60 23.31
C GLU A 189 9.13 62.45 22.98
N ASP A 190 9.14 61.93 21.74
CA ASP A 190 8.25 60.83 21.37
C ASP A 190 8.61 59.53 22.09
N PHE A 191 9.86 59.30 22.47
CA PHE A 191 10.30 58.04 23.08
C PHE A 191 10.78 58.19 24.54
N ARG A 192 10.67 59.38 25.15
CA ARG A 192 11.08 59.59 26.56
C ARG A 192 10.40 58.64 27.54
N PHE A 193 9.20 58.16 27.22
CA PHE A 193 8.49 57.21 28.06
C PHE A 193 9.20 55.83 28.14
N LEU A 194 10.11 55.53 27.22
CA LEU A 194 10.87 54.26 27.08
C LEU A 194 12.33 54.35 27.56
N SER A 195 12.71 55.37 28.34
CA SER A 195 14.11 55.64 28.68
C SER A 195 14.84 54.50 29.40
N ASN A 196 14.12 53.65 30.14
CA ASN A 196 14.71 52.47 30.81
C ASN A 196 14.17 51.16 30.23
N THR A 197 13.64 51.19 29.01
CA THR A 197 13.08 50.02 28.34
C THR A 197 14.10 49.46 27.35
N SER A 198 14.22 48.13 27.33
CA SER A 198 15.05 47.41 26.36
C SER A 198 14.15 46.74 25.32
N LEU A 199 14.01 47.39 24.17
CA LEU A 199 13.21 46.94 23.04
C LEU A 199 14.01 45.99 22.15
N ASN A 200 13.45 44.81 21.93
CA ASN A 200 13.92 43.85 20.93
C ASN A 200 13.54 44.29 19.52
N SER A 201 12.35 44.89 19.36
CA SER A 201 11.83 45.34 18.08
C SER A 201 10.95 46.58 18.23
N LEU A 202 11.22 47.57 17.39
CA LEU A 202 10.36 48.72 17.14
C LEU A 202 9.96 48.71 15.67
N ASP A 203 8.68 48.52 15.39
CA ASP A 203 8.15 48.57 14.03
C ASP A 203 7.48 49.93 13.75
N LEU A 204 8.02 50.64 12.76
CA LEU A 204 7.54 51.93 12.28
C LEU A 204 7.24 51.87 10.78
N SER A 205 7.10 50.67 10.21
CA SER A 205 6.81 50.45 8.80
C SER A 205 5.59 51.22 8.31
N SER A 206 5.56 51.50 7.00
CA SER A 206 4.39 52.10 6.33
C SER A 206 3.90 53.42 6.96
N ASN A 207 4.76 54.14 7.69
CA ASN A 207 4.50 55.50 8.15
C ASN A 207 5.07 56.53 7.17
N PRO A 208 4.44 57.68 6.98
CA PRO A 208 4.91 58.75 6.11
C PRO A 208 6.06 59.57 6.74
N LEU A 209 7.08 58.89 7.29
CA LEU A 209 8.21 59.52 7.98
C LEU A 209 9.08 60.33 7.00
N LYS A 210 9.36 61.58 7.37
CA LYS A 210 10.16 62.53 6.59
C LYS A 210 11.41 63.01 7.33
N GLU A 211 11.39 63.01 8.66
CA GLU A 211 12.47 63.60 9.45
C GLU A 211 12.77 62.83 10.74
N PHE A 212 14.06 62.71 11.05
CA PHE A 212 14.59 62.20 12.32
C PHE A 212 15.29 63.34 13.03
N HIS A 213 14.78 63.74 14.19
CA HIS A 213 15.41 64.78 15.01
C HIS A 213 16.56 64.20 15.83
N MET A 214 17.53 65.06 16.16
CA MET A 214 18.73 64.65 16.89
C MET A 214 18.40 64.02 18.25
N GLY A 215 18.94 62.83 18.49
CA GLY A 215 18.78 62.07 19.73
C GLY A 215 17.42 61.40 19.88
N CYS A 216 16.62 61.28 18.81
CA CYS A 216 15.28 60.68 18.90
C CYS A 216 15.33 59.22 19.36
N LEU A 217 16.24 58.41 18.80
CA LEU A 217 16.36 56.99 19.13
C LEU A 217 17.18 56.73 20.40
N HIS A 218 18.07 57.65 20.80
CA HIS A 218 18.80 57.58 22.08
C HIS A 218 17.90 57.83 23.30
N ALA A 219 16.66 58.30 23.10
CA ALA A 219 15.69 58.40 24.18
C ALA A 219 15.18 57.04 24.66
N ILE A 220 15.35 55.97 23.88
CA ILE A 220 15.03 54.59 24.24
C ILE A 220 16.22 54.01 25.00
N GLY A 221 15.97 53.27 26.09
CA GLY A 221 17.02 52.68 26.93
C GLY A 221 17.98 51.79 26.14
N ASN A 222 17.49 50.70 25.57
CA ASN A 222 18.21 49.89 24.58
C ASN A 222 17.28 49.56 23.40
N LEU A 223 17.77 49.77 22.18
CA LEU A 223 17.05 49.41 20.95
C LEU A 223 17.87 48.37 20.20
N PHE A 224 17.38 47.12 20.15
CA PHE A 224 18.05 46.02 19.45
C PHE A 224 17.55 45.82 18.03
N GLY A 225 16.30 46.20 17.72
CA GLY A 225 15.70 46.01 16.40
C GLY A 225 14.86 47.20 15.95
N LEU A 226 15.04 47.62 14.70
CA LEU A 226 14.27 48.70 14.07
C LEU A 226 13.80 48.27 12.68
N ILE A 227 12.49 48.37 12.46
CA ILE A 227 11.83 48.01 11.20
C ILE A 227 11.18 49.26 10.61
N LEU A 228 11.61 49.62 9.40
CA LEU A 228 11.15 50.81 8.67
C LEU A 228 10.80 50.45 7.21
N ASN A 229 10.25 49.26 6.99
CA ASN A 229 9.85 48.84 5.65
C ASN A 229 8.74 49.74 5.09
N ASN A 230 8.73 49.96 3.78
CA ASN A 230 7.74 50.80 3.09
C ASN A 230 7.72 52.27 3.56
N VAL A 231 8.85 52.79 4.03
CA VAL A 231 9.01 54.20 4.42
C VAL A 231 9.91 54.90 3.40
N GLU A 232 9.42 55.94 2.72
CA GLU A 232 10.14 56.60 1.63
C GLU A 232 11.32 57.49 2.10
N LEU A 233 12.41 56.87 2.55
CA LEU A 233 13.57 57.58 3.08
C LEU A 233 14.50 58.12 1.99
N GLY A 234 14.81 57.30 0.99
CA GLY A 234 15.93 57.56 0.07
C GLY A 234 17.30 57.62 0.78
N GLU A 235 18.35 57.98 0.05
CA GLU A 235 19.73 57.91 0.58
C GLU A 235 20.01 58.94 1.69
N ASN A 236 19.64 60.21 1.49
CA ASN A 236 19.89 61.28 2.46
C ASN A 236 19.27 61.01 3.84
N HIS A 237 18.00 60.56 3.89
CA HIS A 237 17.36 60.27 5.18
C HIS A 237 17.86 58.95 5.78
N THR A 238 18.23 57.97 4.95
CA THR A 238 18.89 56.74 5.43
C THR A 238 20.23 57.06 6.10
N LYS A 239 21.01 57.98 5.52
CA LYS A 239 22.27 58.46 6.13
C LYS A 239 22.05 59.16 7.47
N LYS A 240 21.02 60.02 7.56
CA LYS A 240 20.62 60.66 8.83
C LYS A 240 20.21 59.60 9.87
N LEU A 241 19.37 58.64 9.50
CA LEU A 241 18.97 57.52 10.35
C LEU A 241 20.18 56.74 10.88
N CYS A 242 21.13 56.41 10.00
CA CYS A 242 22.35 55.68 10.40
C CYS A 242 23.20 56.48 11.41
N THR A 243 23.20 57.81 11.31
CA THR A 243 23.87 58.69 12.27
C THR A 243 23.15 58.69 13.62
N GLU A 244 21.81 58.73 13.62
CA GLU A 244 20.99 58.61 14.83
C GLU A 244 21.09 57.24 15.51
N LEU A 245 21.33 56.17 14.75
CA LEU A 245 21.57 54.84 15.30
C LEU A 245 22.97 54.65 15.91
N SER A 246 23.86 55.62 15.76
CA SER A 246 25.24 55.50 16.24
C SER A 246 25.30 55.37 17.77
N ASN A 247 26.13 54.44 18.27
CA ASN A 247 26.27 54.10 19.69
C ASN A 247 24.99 53.55 20.36
N THR A 248 24.02 53.08 19.58
CA THR A 248 22.87 52.32 20.12
C THR A 248 23.19 50.82 20.17
N ALA A 249 22.35 50.05 20.87
CA ALA A 249 22.45 48.60 20.97
C ALA A 249 21.92 47.83 19.72
N ILE A 250 21.72 48.53 18.59
CA ILE A 250 21.05 47.98 17.41
C ILE A 250 21.79 46.76 16.85
N GLN A 251 21.03 45.70 16.60
CA GLN A 251 21.48 44.43 16.03
C GLN A 251 20.73 44.11 14.73
N ASN A 252 19.45 44.48 14.64
CA ASN A 252 18.60 44.19 13.49
C ASN A 252 18.05 45.49 12.89
N LEU A 253 18.33 45.72 11.60
CA LEU A 253 17.83 46.88 10.88
C LEU A 253 17.15 46.42 9.58
N SER A 254 15.87 46.75 9.42
CA SER A 254 15.12 46.46 8.20
C SER A 254 14.68 47.72 7.51
N LEU A 255 15.19 47.91 6.29
CA LEU A 255 14.93 49.03 5.39
C LEU A 255 14.45 48.49 4.04
N SER A 256 13.46 47.60 4.05
CA SER A 256 12.91 47.06 2.81
C SER A 256 11.98 48.07 2.14
N HIS A 257 12.10 48.26 0.83
CA HIS A 257 11.22 49.16 0.09
C HIS A 257 11.20 50.61 0.61
N VAL A 258 12.37 51.15 0.94
CA VAL A 258 12.54 52.54 1.41
C VAL A 258 12.97 53.52 0.30
N LYS A 259 12.83 53.10 -0.96
CA LYS A 259 13.27 53.84 -2.17
C LYS A 259 14.76 54.21 -2.15
N LEU A 260 15.60 53.37 -1.55
CA LEU A 260 17.05 53.55 -1.55
C LEU A 260 17.63 53.09 -2.90
N SER A 261 17.60 53.94 -3.93
CA SER A 261 18.11 53.57 -5.26
C SER A 261 19.65 53.62 -5.38
N TYR A 262 20.30 54.40 -4.51
CA TYR A 262 21.73 54.66 -4.49
C TYR A 262 22.28 54.49 -3.06
N ILE A 263 23.44 53.86 -2.93
CA ILE A 263 24.20 53.76 -1.68
C ILE A 263 25.62 54.27 -1.94
N GLY A 264 26.04 55.29 -1.19
CA GLY A 264 27.40 55.80 -1.23
C GLY A 264 28.23 55.36 -0.01
N LYS A 265 29.54 55.61 -0.06
CA LYS A 265 30.50 55.24 1.00
C LYS A 265 30.14 55.76 2.39
N SER A 266 29.44 56.89 2.46
CA SER A 266 29.06 57.55 3.72
C SER A 266 27.65 57.19 4.22
N THR A 267 26.84 56.47 3.43
CA THR A 267 25.44 56.19 3.77
C THR A 267 25.32 55.38 5.07
N PHE A 268 26.15 54.36 5.27
CA PHE A 268 26.16 53.51 6.47
C PHE A 268 27.25 53.85 7.50
N GLN A 269 27.97 54.97 7.33
CA GLN A 269 29.10 55.33 8.19
C GLN A 269 28.72 55.44 9.68
N GLY A 270 27.52 55.94 9.98
CA GLY A 270 27.05 56.08 11.37
C GLY A 270 26.89 54.75 12.12
N LEU A 271 26.75 53.64 11.39
CA LEU A 271 26.60 52.29 11.95
C LEU A 271 27.93 51.66 12.40
N GLN A 272 29.07 52.31 12.15
CA GLN A 272 30.39 51.79 12.54
C GLN A 272 30.51 51.48 14.05
N ARG A 273 29.81 52.25 14.89
CA ARG A 273 29.81 52.08 16.36
C ARG A 273 28.62 51.26 16.86
N THR A 274 28.07 50.40 16.02
CA THR A 274 26.97 49.49 16.36
C THR A 274 27.44 48.05 16.22
N ASN A 275 26.71 47.12 16.83
CA ASN A 275 26.93 45.69 16.66
C ASN A 275 25.86 45.08 15.74
N LEU A 276 25.65 45.71 14.59
CA LEU A 276 24.61 45.30 13.65
C LEU A 276 24.92 43.93 13.06
N THR A 277 24.03 42.97 13.28
CA THR A 277 24.15 41.58 12.81
C THR A 277 23.24 41.28 11.63
N VAL A 278 22.10 41.95 11.51
CA VAL A 278 21.11 41.72 10.45
C VAL A 278 20.77 43.03 9.75
N LEU A 279 20.93 43.05 8.43
CA LEU A 279 20.56 44.18 7.59
C LEU A 279 19.70 43.70 6.42
N ASN A 280 18.49 44.24 6.33
CA ASN A 280 17.58 43.98 5.22
C ASN A 280 17.42 45.23 4.35
N LEU A 281 17.85 45.13 3.09
CA LEU A 281 17.78 46.15 2.06
C LEU A 281 16.97 45.67 0.85
N SER A 282 16.05 44.71 1.04
CA SER A 282 15.28 44.15 -0.06
C SER A 282 14.33 45.17 -0.71
N GLN A 283 13.97 44.93 -1.98
CA GLN A 283 12.92 45.68 -2.69
C GLN A 283 13.16 47.21 -2.78
N ASN A 284 14.42 47.65 -2.78
CA ASN A 284 14.78 49.07 -2.84
C ASN A 284 15.03 49.58 -4.27
N SER A 285 15.01 48.70 -5.26
CA SER A 285 15.42 49.01 -6.63
C SER A 285 16.85 49.58 -6.70
N LEU A 286 17.73 49.13 -5.81
CA LEU A 286 19.15 49.54 -5.76
C LEU A 286 19.81 49.32 -7.11
N SER A 287 20.30 50.38 -7.75
CA SER A 287 20.98 50.30 -9.05
C SER A 287 22.48 50.55 -8.94
N VAL A 288 22.90 51.41 -8.02
CA VAL A 288 24.30 51.78 -7.82
C VAL A 288 24.63 51.70 -6.33
N ILE A 289 25.63 50.89 -6.01
CA ILE A 289 26.24 50.81 -4.69
C ILE A 289 27.73 51.09 -4.91
N GLU A 290 28.25 52.17 -4.33
CA GLU A 290 29.68 52.47 -4.43
C GLU A 290 30.51 51.38 -3.73
N ASP A 291 31.71 51.10 -4.24
CA ASP A 291 32.67 50.23 -3.59
C ASP A 291 32.94 50.67 -2.15
N ASP A 292 33.25 49.72 -1.27
CA ASP A 292 33.52 49.94 0.16
C ASP A 292 32.34 50.54 0.97
N SER A 293 31.12 50.62 0.42
CA SER A 293 29.96 51.16 1.15
C SER A 293 29.58 50.35 2.39
N PHE A 294 29.90 49.05 2.42
CA PHE A 294 29.66 48.16 3.55
C PHE A 294 30.85 48.02 4.51
N GLN A 295 31.93 48.78 4.32
CA GLN A 295 33.16 48.64 5.12
C GLN A 295 32.96 48.84 6.64
N TRP A 296 31.88 49.54 7.01
CA TRP A 296 31.54 49.88 8.38
C TRP A 296 30.81 48.75 9.14
N LEU A 297 30.42 47.66 8.46
CA LEU A 297 29.52 46.63 8.98
C LEU A 297 30.25 45.30 9.26
N SER A 298 31.37 45.34 9.97
CA SER A 298 32.23 44.17 10.19
C SER A 298 31.59 43.04 11.01
N SER A 299 30.58 43.35 11.83
CA SER A 299 29.84 42.39 12.66
C SER A 299 28.62 41.78 11.98
N LEU A 300 28.32 42.20 10.74
CA LEU A 300 27.13 41.77 10.01
C LEU A 300 27.19 40.29 9.67
N GLN A 301 26.14 39.54 10.01
CA GLN A 301 26.03 38.10 9.81
C GLN A 301 25.00 37.74 8.73
N TYR A 302 23.97 38.57 8.56
CA TYR A 302 22.92 38.39 7.56
C TYR A 302 22.70 39.67 6.76
N LEU A 303 22.82 39.55 5.44
CA LEU A 303 22.54 40.63 4.49
C LEU A 303 21.50 40.16 3.47
N ASN A 304 20.36 40.85 3.43
CA ASN A 304 19.34 40.62 2.43
C ASN A 304 19.28 41.76 1.42
N LEU A 305 19.61 41.44 0.17
CA LEU A 305 19.60 42.33 -0.98
C LEU A 305 18.58 41.87 -2.04
N LYS A 306 17.65 40.98 -1.71
CA LYS A 306 16.62 40.43 -2.60
C LYS A 306 15.82 41.53 -3.32
N HIS A 307 15.46 41.31 -4.58
CA HIS A 307 14.66 42.23 -5.39
C HIS A 307 15.30 43.61 -5.53
N ASN A 308 16.49 43.65 -6.12
CA ASN A 308 17.24 44.87 -6.44
C ASN A 308 17.86 44.77 -7.85
N ASN A 309 18.62 45.78 -8.27
CA ASN A 309 19.19 45.89 -9.61
C ASN A 309 20.71 46.09 -9.59
N ILE A 310 21.41 45.36 -8.73
CA ILE A 310 22.78 45.60 -8.31
C ILE A 310 23.79 45.12 -9.37
N HIS A 311 24.85 45.90 -9.55
CA HIS A 311 26.09 45.47 -10.20
C HIS A 311 27.11 45.07 -9.14
N VAL A 312 27.63 43.83 -9.23
CA VAL A 312 28.56 43.27 -8.25
C VAL A 312 29.99 43.47 -8.72
N SER A 313 30.64 44.50 -8.19
CA SER A 313 32.05 44.82 -8.36
C SER A 313 32.94 44.09 -7.34
N SER A 314 34.23 44.02 -7.64
CA SER A 314 35.25 43.33 -6.81
C SER A 314 35.37 43.85 -5.37
N ARG A 315 34.97 45.11 -5.11
CA ARG A 315 35.03 45.77 -3.78
C ARG A 315 33.66 46.08 -3.19
N LEU A 316 32.57 45.61 -3.80
CA LEU A 316 31.22 45.82 -3.28
C LEU A 316 31.06 45.33 -1.84
N PHE A 317 31.51 44.09 -1.57
CA PHE A 317 31.34 43.41 -0.27
C PHE A 317 32.54 43.58 0.68
N TYR A 318 33.44 44.52 0.40
CA TYR A 318 34.59 44.78 1.25
C TYR A 318 34.15 45.17 2.68
N GLY A 319 34.79 44.56 3.68
CA GLY A 319 34.53 44.77 5.12
C GLY A 319 33.48 43.85 5.76
N LEU A 320 32.73 43.06 4.99
CA LEU A 320 31.73 42.11 5.49
C LEU A 320 32.35 40.78 5.98
N SER A 321 33.31 40.87 6.90
CA SER A 321 34.13 39.73 7.34
C SER A 321 33.40 38.65 8.14
N SER A 322 32.30 39.01 8.81
CA SER A 322 31.52 38.10 9.67
C SER A 322 30.25 37.55 8.99
N LEU A 323 30.08 37.84 7.70
CA LEU A 323 28.85 37.52 6.97
C LEU A 323 28.72 36.02 6.79
N LYS A 324 27.60 35.46 7.24
CA LYS A 324 27.27 34.03 7.12
C LYS A 324 26.18 33.77 6.08
N HIS A 325 25.27 34.71 5.89
CA HIS A 325 24.13 34.59 4.99
C HIS A 325 24.02 35.79 4.06
N LEU A 326 23.99 35.53 2.77
CA LEU A 326 23.80 36.54 1.72
C LEU A 326 22.66 36.12 0.79
N ASN A 327 21.64 36.97 0.71
CA ASN A 327 20.49 36.78 -0.17
C ASN A 327 20.50 37.79 -1.32
N LEU A 328 20.66 37.30 -2.53
CA LEU A 328 20.69 38.05 -3.79
C LEU A 328 19.59 37.57 -4.76
N ILE A 329 18.46 37.04 -4.26
CA ILE A 329 17.37 36.57 -5.15
C ILE A 329 16.83 37.73 -5.99
N ASN A 330 16.85 37.57 -7.32
CA ASN A 330 16.37 38.57 -8.27
C ASN A 330 16.97 39.96 -7.98
N SER A 331 18.29 40.02 -7.86
CA SER A 331 19.04 41.21 -7.42
C SER A 331 20.07 41.71 -8.43
N LEU A 332 20.37 40.96 -9.49
CA LEU A 332 21.50 41.20 -10.38
C LEU A 332 21.05 41.57 -11.79
N THR A 333 21.68 42.62 -12.36
CA THR A 333 21.37 43.11 -13.73
C THR A 333 22.54 43.02 -14.71
N ARG A 334 23.76 42.78 -14.22
CA ARG A 334 25.01 42.80 -15.00
C ARG A 334 25.93 41.63 -14.62
N LYS A 335 27.07 41.54 -15.31
CA LYS A 335 28.14 40.60 -14.97
C LYS A 335 28.64 40.83 -13.55
N ILE A 336 29.00 39.73 -12.89
CA ILE A 336 29.72 39.70 -11.60
C ILE A 336 31.22 39.77 -11.90
N GLU A 337 31.93 40.71 -11.28
CA GLU A 337 33.39 40.80 -11.42
C GLU A 337 34.10 39.65 -10.67
N ASP A 338 35.26 39.24 -11.17
CA ASP A 338 36.09 38.23 -10.50
C ASP A 338 36.49 38.71 -9.10
N PHE A 339 36.58 37.77 -8.14
CA PHE A 339 36.95 38.02 -6.74
C PHE A 339 35.95 38.86 -5.91
N SER A 340 34.76 39.18 -6.44
CA SER A 340 33.76 39.98 -5.72
C SER A 340 33.33 39.41 -4.37
N PHE A 341 33.32 38.08 -4.21
CA PHE A 341 32.95 37.42 -2.97
C PHE A 341 34.14 37.06 -2.07
N HIS A 342 35.39 37.37 -2.45
CA HIS A 342 36.59 36.91 -1.75
C HIS A 342 36.68 37.40 -0.30
N TRP A 343 36.07 38.55 -0.01
CA TRP A 343 36.02 39.14 1.35
C TRP A 343 35.14 38.35 2.32
N LEU A 344 34.23 37.51 1.81
CA LEU A 344 33.19 36.83 2.57
C LEU A 344 33.64 35.44 3.05
N TYR A 345 34.79 35.36 3.71
CA TYR A 345 35.42 34.08 4.07
C TYR A 345 34.66 33.27 5.14
N GLN A 346 33.73 33.89 5.89
CA GLN A 346 32.82 33.21 6.83
C GLN A 346 31.46 32.85 6.22
N LEU A 347 31.23 33.13 4.94
CA LEU A 347 29.92 32.92 4.30
C LEU A 347 29.58 31.44 4.25
N GLU A 348 28.42 31.07 4.78
CA GLU A 348 27.92 29.71 4.81
C GLU A 348 26.79 29.50 3.79
N TYR A 349 25.96 30.51 3.54
CA TYR A 349 24.79 30.44 2.67
C TYR A 349 24.77 31.59 1.66
N LEU A 350 24.79 31.23 0.38
CA LEU A 350 24.66 32.15 -0.74
C LEU A 350 23.46 31.75 -1.61
N ILE A 351 22.45 32.61 -1.66
CA ILE A 351 21.25 32.41 -2.48
C ILE A 351 21.24 33.45 -3.57
N MET A 352 21.30 33.02 -4.83
CA MET A 352 21.33 33.91 -6.00
C MET A 352 20.26 33.54 -7.03
N ASP A 353 19.14 32.99 -6.59
CA ASP A 353 18.08 32.52 -7.49
C ASP A 353 17.47 33.64 -8.34
N ASN A 354 16.90 33.28 -9.49
CA ASN A 354 16.19 34.18 -10.40
C ASN A 354 17.04 35.36 -10.88
N ASN A 355 18.34 35.18 -11.07
CA ASN A 355 19.24 36.21 -11.60
C ASN A 355 19.61 36.00 -13.06
N ASN A 356 20.05 37.08 -13.70
CA ASN A 356 20.52 37.06 -15.08
C ASN A 356 21.93 37.65 -15.15
N PHE A 357 22.93 36.80 -15.41
CA PHE A 357 24.31 37.24 -15.60
C PHE A 357 25.03 36.34 -16.60
N PRO A 358 26.06 36.80 -17.35
CA PRO A 358 26.53 36.10 -18.55
C PRO A 358 27.12 34.69 -18.35
N GLY A 359 27.56 34.34 -17.15
CA GLY A 359 28.15 33.04 -16.83
C GLY A 359 29.01 33.08 -15.56
N ILE A 360 29.54 31.91 -15.19
CA ILE A 360 30.44 31.71 -14.04
C ILE A 360 31.88 31.61 -14.56
N THR A 361 32.78 32.41 -13.99
CA THR A 361 34.22 32.44 -14.31
C THR A 361 35.03 31.60 -13.31
N ALA A 362 36.31 31.36 -13.62
CA ALA A 362 37.24 30.65 -12.75
C ALA A 362 37.49 31.33 -11.40
N ASN A 363 37.11 32.61 -11.23
CA ASN A 363 37.29 33.36 -9.99
C ASN A 363 36.00 33.97 -9.43
N THR A 364 34.82 33.58 -9.94
CA THR A 364 33.55 34.15 -9.47
C THR A 364 33.35 33.90 -7.96
N PHE A 365 33.51 32.66 -7.50
CA PHE A 365 33.27 32.26 -6.10
C PHE A 365 34.54 32.10 -5.25
N THR A 366 35.70 32.56 -5.74
CA THR A 366 36.98 32.36 -5.06
C THR A 366 37.00 33.08 -3.70
N GLY A 367 37.42 32.39 -2.64
CA GLY A 367 37.52 32.89 -1.26
C GLY A 367 36.38 32.45 -0.34
N LEU A 368 35.33 31.83 -0.87
CA LEU A 368 34.19 31.32 -0.13
C LEU A 368 34.49 29.98 0.58
N ASN A 369 35.46 29.97 1.49
CA ASN A 369 36.01 28.75 2.08
C ASN A 369 35.01 28.00 3.00
N ASN A 370 34.14 28.74 3.69
CA ASN A 370 33.14 28.18 4.60
C ASN A 370 31.75 27.95 3.97
N LEU A 371 31.64 28.12 2.64
CA LEU A 371 30.35 28.03 1.95
C LEU A 371 29.83 26.59 2.00
N LYS A 372 28.62 26.43 2.53
CA LYS A 372 27.92 25.15 2.67
C LYS A 372 26.75 25.01 1.70
N TYR A 373 26.10 26.12 1.36
CA TYR A 373 24.90 26.14 0.52
C TYR A 373 25.02 27.19 -0.58
N LEU A 374 24.87 26.76 -1.83
CA LEU A 374 24.80 27.63 -3.00
C LEU A 374 23.56 27.28 -3.83
N SER A 375 22.72 28.29 -4.08
CA SER A 375 21.57 28.14 -4.97
C SER A 375 21.62 29.15 -6.11
N LEU A 376 21.52 28.60 -7.33
CA LEU A 376 21.45 29.33 -8.60
C LEU A 376 20.16 28.96 -9.34
N CYS A 377 19.07 28.68 -8.61
CA CYS A 377 17.81 28.23 -9.19
C CYS A 377 17.25 29.31 -10.13
N ASN A 378 16.82 28.89 -11.32
CA ASN A 378 16.24 29.77 -12.33
C ASN A 378 17.17 30.93 -12.74
N CYS A 379 18.49 30.71 -12.68
CA CYS A 379 19.46 31.66 -13.19
C CYS A 379 19.63 31.52 -14.69
N ASN A 380 19.54 32.63 -15.42
CA ASN A 380 19.85 32.67 -16.84
C ASN A 380 21.35 32.96 -17.04
N ILE A 381 22.17 31.92 -16.91
CA ILE A 381 23.64 32.04 -16.85
C ILE A 381 24.37 31.45 -18.05
N ASN A 382 23.68 31.29 -19.19
CA ASN A 382 24.20 30.62 -20.39
C ASN A 382 24.87 29.26 -20.10
N LEU A 383 24.44 28.57 -19.04
CA LEU A 383 25.04 27.35 -18.53
C LEU A 383 24.55 26.11 -19.30
N GLN A 384 24.48 26.21 -20.63
CA GLN A 384 24.03 25.10 -21.48
C GLN A 384 24.93 23.87 -21.33
N ARG A 385 26.22 24.08 -21.02
CA ARG A 385 27.23 23.03 -20.83
C ARG A 385 27.96 23.25 -19.51
N ILE A 386 27.99 22.22 -18.66
CA ILE A 386 28.85 22.21 -17.46
C ILE A 386 30.16 21.49 -17.79
N THR A 387 31.28 22.17 -17.54
CA THR A 387 32.65 21.69 -17.77
C THR A 387 33.39 21.57 -16.44
N ASN A 388 34.56 20.92 -16.43
CA ASN A 388 35.43 20.86 -15.25
C ASN A 388 35.96 22.24 -14.79
N LYS A 389 35.83 23.29 -15.61
CA LYS A 389 36.21 24.68 -15.26
C LYS A 389 35.05 25.50 -14.70
N THR A 390 33.80 25.05 -14.88
CA THR A 390 32.61 25.83 -14.53
C THR A 390 32.54 26.15 -13.04
N PHE A 391 32.90 25.20 -12.18
CA PHE A 391 32.84 25.34 -10.72
C PHE A 391 34.22 25.34 -10.05
N SER A 392 35.31 25.54 -10.81
CA SER A 392 36.67 25.51 -10.26
C SER A 392 36.92 26.58 -9.18
N SER A 393 36.18 27.69 -9.20
CA SER A 393 36.23 28.72 -8.15
C SER A 393 35.73 28.25 -6.78
N LEU A 394 35.01 27.12 -6.71
CA LEU A 394 34.50 26.52 -5.47
C LEU A 394 35.40 25.40 -4.93
N ALA A 395 36.57 25.16 -5.51
CA ALA A 395 37.43 24.03 -5.15
C ALA A 395 37.87 24.03 -3.67
N ASN A 396 38.02 25.21 -3.06
CA ASN A 396 38.39 25.35 -1.65
C ASN A 396 37.19 25.48 -0.71
N SER A 397 35.97 25.41 -1.23
CA SER A 397 34.75 25.54 -0.45
C SER A 397 34.34 24.22 0.19
N SER A 398 33.79 24.28 1.40
CA SER A 398 33.18 23.13 2.09
C SER A 398 31.73 22.88 1.66
N LEU A 399 31.44 23.06 0.35
CA LEU A 399 30.09 23.09 -0.20
C LEU A 399 29.39 21.74 -0.02
N GLN A 400 28.20 21.77 0.58
CA GLN A 400 27.39 20.59 0.86
C GLN A 400 26.15 20.51 -0.04
N VAL A 401 25.59 21.64 -0.44
CA VAL A 401 24.38 21.71 -1.26
C VAL A 401 24.60 22.65 -2.45
N LEU A 402 24.33 22.15 -3.65
CA LEU A 402 24.35 22.91 -4.90
C LEU A 402 23.03 22.73 -5.64
N ASN A 403 22.28 23.83 -5.80
CA ASN A 403 21.02 23.85 -6.54
C ASN A 403 21.20 24.58 -7.89
N LEU A 404 21.01 23.85 -8.98
CA LEU A 404 21.11 24.31 -10.37
C LEU A 404 19.80 24.11 -11.14
N THR A 405 18.67 24.04 -10.46
CA THR A 405 17.37 23.83 -11.10
C THR A 405 17.00 24.98 -12.03
N LYS A 406 16.32 24.70 -13.15
CA LYS A 406 15.83 25.72 -14.10
C LYS A 406 16.94 26.62 -14.69
N THR A 407 18.17 26.14 -14.81
CA THR A 407 19.31 26.89 -15.39
C THR A 407 19.53 26.61 -16.88
N ARG A 408 18.63 25.84 -17.51
CA ARG A 408 18.67 25.45 -18.93
C ARG A 408 19.95 24.67 -19.30
N ILE A 409 20.45 23.85 -18.37
CA ILE A 409 21.57 22.95 -18.64
C ILE A 409 21.13 21.90 -19.66
N SER A 410 21.93 21.68 -20.70
CA SER A 410 21.68 20.69 -21.75
C SER A 410 22.66 19.51 -21.68
N THR A 411 23.91 19.76 -21.28
CA THR A 411 24.94 18.71 -21.15
C THR A 411 25.87 18.92 -19.96
N ILE A 412 26.38 17.82 -19.41
CA ILE A 412 27.36 17.72 -18.34
C ILE A 412 28.55 16.93 -18.88
N GLU A 413 29.73 17.55 -18.87
CA GLU A 413 30.98 16.92 -19.30
C GLU A 413 31.62 16.10 -18.18
N SER A 414 32.60 15.27 -18.56
CA SER A 414 33.40 14.50 -17.61
C SER A 414 34.08 15.40 -16.58
N GLU A 415 34.10 14.97 -15.31
CA GLU A 415 34.74 15.66 -14.19
C GLU A 415 34.20 17.07 -13.90
N ALA A 416 33.00 17.39 -14.40
CA ALA A 416 32.30 18.66 -14.19
C ALA A 416 32.22 19.10 -12.72
N PHE A 417 32.06 18.14 -11.80
CA PHE A 417 31.93 18.40 -10.36
C PHE A 417 33.11 17.88 -9.53
N SER A 418 34.23 17.56 -10.17
CA SER A 418 35.39 16.90 -9.52
C SER A 418 35.99 17.69 -8.35
N CYS A 419 35.86 19.02 -8.36
CA CYS A 419 36.32 19.89 -7.29
C CYS A 419 35.39 19.95 -6.07
N LEU A 420 34.18 19.38 -6.14
CA LEU A 420 33.14 19.48 -5.11
C LEU A 420 33.10 18.25 -4.18
N GLY A 421 34.25 17.85 -3.64
CA GLY A 421 34.39 16.60 -2.88
C GLY A 421 33.57 16.51 -1.57
N HIS A 422 33.12 17.64 -1.01
CA HIS A 422 32.29 17.71 0.20
C HIS A 422 30.77 17.71 -0.08
N LEU A 423 30.38 17.71 -1.36
CA LEU A 423 29.00 17.86 -1.77
C LEU A 423 28.17 16.66 -1.32
N LYS A 424 27.02 16.93 -0.70
CA LYS A 424 26.04 15.93 -0.24
C LYS A 424 24.78 15.94 -1.10
N ILE A 425 24.37 17.11 -1.58
CA ILE A 425 23.15 17.29 -2.37
C ILE A 425 23.46 18.05 -3.65
N LEU A 426 23.14 17.43 -4.77
CA LEU A 426 23.25 18.02 -6.10
C LEU A 426 21.86 18.01 -6.76
N ASP A 427 21.32 19.20 -7.00
CA ASP A 427 20.03 19.35 -7.68
C ASP A 427 20.22 19.90 -9.11
N LEU A 428 19.98 19.04 -10.08
CA LEU A 428 20.03 19.28 -11.52
C LEU A 428 18.64 19.12 -12.16
N GLY A 429 17.57 19.09 -11.36
CA GLY A 429 16.21 18.92 -11.86
C GLY A 429 15.70 20.11 -12.67
N LEU A 430 14.60 19.92 -13.40
CA LEU A 430 13.94 20.97 -14.18
C LEU A 430 14.90 21.69 -15.16
N ASN A 431 15.78 20.92 -15.80
CA ASN A 431 16.71 21.39 -16.81
C ASN A 431 16.38 20.77 -18.18
N GLU A 432 17.27 20.95 -19.14
CA GLU A 432 17.10 20.49 -20.52
C GLU A 432 18.08 19.36 -20.87
N ILE A 433 18.56 18.62 -19.87
CA ILE A 433 19.65 17.65 -20.05
C ILE A 433 19.17 16.54 -21.00
N SER A 434 19.95 16.35 -22.07
CA SER A 434 19.70 15.34 -23.09
C SER A 434 21.03 14.67 -23.45
N GLN A 435 21.43 13.65 -22.71
CA GLN A 435 22.70 12.96 -22.92
C GLN A 435 22.65 11.51 -22.41
N GLU A 436 23.68 10.76 -22.79
CA GLU A 436 24.00 9.49 -22.14
C GLU A 436 24.89 9.74 -20.92
N LEU A 437 24.57 9.12 -19.78
CA LEU A 437 25.35 9.22 -18.56
C LEU A 437 26.46 8.17 -18.56
N THR A 438 27.71 8.61 -18.72
CA THR A 438 28.88 7.74 -18.75
C THR A 438 29.40 7.35 -17.36
N GLY A 439 29.00 8.10 -16.33
CA GLY A 439 29.48 8.00 -14.96
C GLY A 439 30.58 9.01 -14.65
N HIS A 440 31.40 9.38 -15.64
CA HIS A 440 32.52 10.32 -15.45
C HIS A 440 32.07 11.74 -15.10
N GLU A 441 30.81 12.09 -15.35
CA GLU A 441 30.21 13.36 -14.96
C GLU A 441 30.25 13.57 -13.44
N PHE A 442 30.08 12.48 -12.67
CA PHE A 442 30.00 12.49 -11.20
C PHE A 442 31.33 12.16 -10.50
N LYS A 443 32.41 11.98 -11.27
CA LYS A 443 33.73 11.66 -10.70
C LYS A 443 34.20 12.78 -9.76
N GLY A 444 34.58 12.40 -8.54
CA GLY A 444 35.04 13.31 -7.46
C GLY A 444 33.97 13.62 -6.40
N LEU A 445 32.71 13.25 -6.62
CA LEU A 445 31.61 13.44 -5.68
C LEU A 445 31.58 12.37 -4.56
N ASN A 446 32.66 12.28 -3.78
CA ASN A 446 32.89 11.17 -2.85
C ASN A 446 31.84 11.09 -1.72
N ASN A 447 31.30 12.23 -1.30
CA ASN A 447 30.37 12.35 -0.15
C ASN A 447 28.90 12.54 -0.56
N ILE A 448 28.57 12.38 -1.84
CA ILE A 448 27.22 12.66 -2.35
C ILE A 448 26.20 11.67 -1.77
N GLN A 449 25.03 12.19 -1.42
CA GLN A 449 23.93 11.43 -0.83
C GLN A 449 22.68 11.55 -1.70
N ASP A 450 22.40 12.73 -2.22
CA ASP A 450 21.18 13.00 -2.96
C ASP A 450 21.53 13.61 -4.33
N ILE A 451 21.04 12.98 -5.40
CA ILE A 451 21.11 13.51 -6.77
C ILE A 451 19.67 13.64 -7.29
N TYR A 452 19.30 14.87 -7.66
CA TYR A 452 18.03 15.16 -8.31
C TYR A 452 18.26 15.47 -9.79
N LEU A 453 17.70 14.64 -10.66
CA LEU A 453 17.76 14.76 -12.12
C LEU A 453 16.38 14.82 -12.75
N SER A 454 15.33 14.93 -11.94
CA SER A 454 13.94 14.86 -12.39
C SER A 454 13.57 16.01 -13.32
N TYR A 455 12.65 15.76 -14.25
CA TYR A 455 12.18 16.74 -15.24
C TYR A 455 13.32 17.27 -16.13
N ASN A 456 14.09 16.35 -16.70
CA ASN A 456 15.03 16.62 -17.80
C ASN A 456 14.49 16.06 -19.12
N LYS A 457 15.21 16.23 -20.24
CA LYS A 457 14.70 15.83 -21.56
C LYS A 457 14.84 14.33 -21.82
N ASN A 458 16.08 13.84 -21.91
CA ASN A 458 16.36 12.43 -22.22
C ASN A 458 17.66 11.98 -21.56
N LEU A 459 17.60 11.00 -20.68
CA LEU A 459 18.77 10.40 -20.04
C LEU A 459 18.88 8.93 -20.46
N ALA A 460 19.94 8.60 -21.18
CA ALA A 460 20.31 7.21 -21.46
C ALA A 460 21.31 6.73 -20.40
N LEU A 461 21.03 5.57 -19.80
CA LEU A 461 21.90 4.99 -18.78
C LEU A 461 22.85 3.93 -19.36
N ARG A 462 23.97 3.74 -18.68
CA ARG A 462 24.96 2.68 -18.81
C ARG A 462 25.08 1.94 -17.49
N SER A 463 25.68 0.75 -17.52
CA SER A 463 25.97 -0.01 -16.30
C SER A 463 26.91 0.77 -15.35
N GLU A 464 27.74 1.66 -15.88
CA GLU A 464 28.71 2.49 -15.15
C GLU A 464 28.20 3.90 -14.79
N SER A 465 26.95 4.26 -15.13
CA SER A 465 26.43 5.63 -14.97
C SER A 465 26.56 6.19 -13.55
N PHE A 466 26.59 5.34 -12.53
CA PHE A 466 26.70 5.74 -11.12
C PHE A 466 27.89 5.10 -10.39
N ILE A 467 28.88 4.58 -11.13
CA ILE A 467 30.02 3.83 -10.54
C ILE A 467 30.87 4.68 -9.58
N PHE A 468 30.96 5.99 -9.82
CA PHE A 468 31.75 6.92 -9.01
C PHE A 468 31.00 7.46 -7.77
N VAL A 469 29.74 7.07 -7.55
CA VAL A 469 28.89 7.60 -6.46
C VAL A 469 28.20 6.49 -5.63
N PRO A 470 28.94 5.50 -5.09
CA PRO A 470 28.34 4.39 -4.31
C PRO A 470 27.76 4.82 -2.95
N SER A 471 28.06 6.04 -2.49
CA SER A 471 27.54 6.64 -1.26
C SER A 471 26.10 7.16 -1.39
N LEU A 472 25.53 7.16 -2.61
CA LEU A 472 24.22 7.72 -2.90
C LEU A 472 23.11 7.01 -2.10
N ARG A 473 22.21 7.81 -1.53
CA ARG A 473 21.04 7.39 -0.74
C ARG A 473 19.73 7.72 -1.43
N LYS A 474 19.71 8.76 -2.27
CA LYS A 474 18.52 9.21 -2.97
C LYS A 474 18.85 9.56 -4.42
N LEU A 475 18.10 8.96 -5.33
CA LEU A 475 18.22 9.20 -6.77
C LEU A 475 16.83 9.49 -7.35
N MET A 476 16.67 10.69 -7.91
CA MET A 476 15.39 11.14 -8.47
C MET A 476 15.49 11.33 -9.98
N LEU A 477 14.94 10.39 -10.74
CA LEU A 477 14.92 10.32 -12.21
C LEU A 477 13.50 10.42 -12.77
N ARG A 478 12.58 11.12 -12.09
CA ARG A 478 11.22 11.30 -12.58
C ARG A 478 11.19 12.07 -13.89
N LYS A 479 10.46 11.56 -14.89
CA LYS A 479 10.24 12.24 -16.18
C LYS A 479 11.53 12.75 -16.82
N VAL A 480 12.43 11.81 -17.13
CA VAL A 480 13.71 12.08 -17.81
C VAL A 480 13.86 11.33 -19.12
N GLY A 481 12.80 10.66 -19.60
CA GLY A 481 12.87 9.81 -20.79
C GLY A 481 13.83 8.63 -20.61
N CYS A 482 13.94 8.10 -19.38
CA CYS A 482 14.97 7.13 -18.99
C CYS A 482 15.00 5.92 -19.93
N SER A 483 16.13 5.74 -20.63
CA SER A 483 16.35 4.62 -21.55
C SER A 483 17.51 3.73 -21.10
N ASN A 484 17.64 2.55 -21.71
CA ASN A 484 18.68 1.54 -21.40
C ASN A 484 18.62 0.98 -19.96
N LEU A 485 17.41 0.71 -19.44
CA LEU A 485 17.25 0.02 -18.15
C LEU A 485 17.38 -1.51 -18.22
N ALA A 486 17.32 -2.10 -19.42
CA ALA A 486 17.44 -3.55 -19.62
C ALA A 486 18.91 -4.02 -19.79
N LEU A 487 19.85 -3.39 -19.07
CA LEU A 487 21.27 -3.73 -19.10
C LEU A 487 21.62 -4.77 -18.03
N SER A 488 22.64 -5.59 -18.29
CA SER A 488 23.26 -6.45 -17.26
C SER A 488 24.78 -6.21 -17.32
N PRO A 489 25.41 -5.74 -16.23
CA PRO A 489 24.82 -5.47 -14.91
C PRO A 489 23.93 -4.22 -14.88
N SER A 490 23.04 -4.13 -13.88
CA SER A 490 22.13 -2.99 -13.66
C SER A 490 22.90 -1.67 -13.44
N PRO A 491 22.44 -0.54 -14.00
CA PRO A 491 22.97 0.80 -13.69
C PRO A 491 22.95 1.14 -12.20
N PHE A 492 22.03 0.54 -11.43
CA PHE A 492 21.85 0.80 -10.01
C PHE A 492 22.65 -0.14 -9.11
N HIS A 493 23.25 -1.20 -9.65
CA HIS A 493 23.99 -2.19 -8.87
C HIS A 493 25.10 -1.59 -7.98
N PRO A 494 25.84 -0.53 -8.38
CA PRO A 494 26.83 0.11 -7.50
C PRO A 494 26.23 0.81 -6.26
N LEU A 495 24.92 1.08 -6.25
CA LEU A 495 24.24 1.95 -5.28
C LEU A 495 23.70 1.18 -4.06
N GLN A 496 24.52 0.38 -3.40
CA GLN A 496 24.10 -0.48 -2.28
C GLN A 496 23.56 0.29 -1.06
N ASN A 497 23.81 1.61 -0.99
CA ASN A 497 23.31 2.49 0.06
C ASN A 497 22.01 3.23 -0.29
N LEU A 498 21.44 2.95 -1.46
CA LEU A 498 20.25 3.63 -1.95
C LEU A 498 19.04 3.29 -1.06
N THR A 499 18.32 4.34 -0.67
CA THR A 499 17.12 4.29 0.17
C THR A 499 15.89 4.76 -0.59
N ILE A 500 16.05 5.70 -1.54
CA ILE A 500 14.95 6.25 -2.31
C ILE A 500 15.34 6.26 -3.78
N LEU A 501 14.51 5.61 -4.60
CA LEU A 501 14.63 5.61 -6.06
C LEU A 501 13.30 6.01 -6.69
N ASP A 502 13.30 7.12 -7.42
CA ASP A 502 12.16 7.53 -8.25
C ASP A 502 12.55 7.43 -9.73
N ILE A 503 11.95 6.48 -10.45
CA ILE A 503 12.06 6.35 -11.90
C ILE A 503 10.68 6.47 -12.58
N SER A 504 9.77 7.22 -11.94
CA SER A 504 8.41 7.43 -12.43
C SER A 504 8.33 8.29 -13.69
N ASN A 505 7.22 8.20 -14.41
CA ASN A 505 6.91 9.05 -15.58
C ASN A 505 7.94 8.94 -16.72
N ASN A 506 8.56 7.77 -16.89
CA ASN A 506 9.57 7.53 -17.92
C ASN A 506 9.08 6.66 -19.08
N ASN A 507 7.79 6.29 -19.10
CA ASN A 507 7.21 5.41 -20.11
C ASN A 507 7.95 4.06 -20.26
N ILE A 508 8.58 3.58 -19.18
CA ILE A 508 9.42 2.38 -19.19
C ILE A 508 8.57 1.16 -19.53
N ALA A 509 8.95 0.43 -20.58
CA ALA A 509 8.25 -0.79 -21.03
C ALA A 509 9.05 -2.08 -20.81
N ASN A 510 10.39 -1.99 -20.75
CA ASN A 510 11.28 -3.14 -20.64
C ASN A 510 12.24 -2.95 -19.46
N ILE A 511 12.22 -3.92 -18.55
CA ILE A 511 13.10 -4.04 -17.38
C ILE A 511 13.56 -5.49 -17.28
N LYS A 512 14.79 -5.73 -16.82
CA LYS A 512 15.28 -7.07 -16.46
C LYS A 512 15.01 -7.38 -15.00
N GLU A 513 14.98 -8.67 -14.67
CA GLU A 513 14.72 -9.15 -13.31
C GLU A 513 15.79 -8.67 -12.30
N ASP A 514 17.04 -8.49 -12.75
CA ASP A 514 18.20 -8.07 -11.96
C ASP A 514 18.34 -6.55 -11.79
N LEU A 515 17.36 -5.74 -12.22
CA LEU A 515 17.48 -4.28 -12.22
C LEU A 515 17.72 -3.70 -10.81
N PHE A 516 17.09 -4.27 -9.78
CA PHE A 516 17.17 -3.76 -8.40
C PHE A 516 17.93 -4.69 -7.45
N ASP A 517 18.61 -5.72 -7.98
CA ASP A 517 19.36 -6.69 -7.16
C ASP A 517 20.50 -6.01 -6.38
N GLY A 518 20.63 -6.36 -5.11
CA GLY A 518 21.63 -5.78 -4.18
C GLY A 518 21.21 -4.46 -3.52
N LEU A 519 20.04 -3.89 -3.85
CA LEU A 519 19.52 -2.66 -3.23
C LEU A 519 18.81 -2.95 -1.89
N HIS A 520 19.46 -3.69 -1.00
CA HIS A 520 18.84 -4.18 0.23
C HIS A 520 18.42 -3.06 1.21
N LYS A 521 18.92 -1.83 1.05
CA LYS A 521 18.55 -0.66 1.89
C LYS A 521 17.42 0.18 1.29
N LEU A 522 16.88 -0.20 0.13
CA LEU A 522 15.83 0.56 -0.53
C LEU A 522 14.56 0.55 0.31
N ASP A 523 14.08 1.74 0.61
CA ASP A 523 12.91 2.01 1.46
C ASP A 523 11.72 2.47 0.61
N ILE A 524 11.98 3.36 -0.37
CA ILE A 524 10.97 3.95 -1.26
C ILE A 524 11.34 3.69 -2.72
N LEU A 525 10.40 3.09 -3.45
CA LEU A 525 10.50 2.87 -4.89
C LEU A 525 9.26 3.46 -5.59
N ASP A 526 9.49 4.47 -6.43
CA ASP A 526 8.44 5.05 -7.28
C ASP A 526 8.62 4.65 -8.74
N LEU A 527 7.64 3.89 -9.24
CA LEU A 527 7.52 3.35 -10.59
C LEU A 527 6.25 3.84 -11.30
N GLN A 528 5.54 4.83 -10.75
CA GLN A 528 4.26 5.27 -11.31
C GLN A 528 4.40 5.84 -12.73
N HIS A 529 3.31 5.79 -13.50
CA HIS A 529 3.26 6.33 -14.87
C HIS A 529 4.38 5.76 -15.78
N ASN A 530 4.53 4.43 -15.77
CA ASN A 530 5.33 3.68 -16.74
C ASN A 530 4.42 2.69 -17.50
N ASN A 531 5.00 1.83 -18.34
CA ASN A 531 4.27 0.90 -19.22
C ASN A 531 4.57 -0.56 -18.84
N LEU A 532 4.50 -0.88 -17.55
CA LEU A 532 4.99 -2.15 -17.00
C LEU A 532 4.03 -3.34 -17.19
N ALA A 533 2.79 -3.12 -17.64
CA ALA A 533 1.76 -4.15 -17.78
C ALA A 533 2.23 -5.43 -18.48
N ARG A 534 2.93 -5.30 -19.63
CA ARG A 534 3.42 -6.45 -20.39
C ARG A 534 4.35 -7.34 -19.56
N LEU A 535 5.18 -6.78 -18.69
CA LEU A 535 6.20 -7.50 -17.93
C LEU A 535 5.60 -8.45 -16.89
N TRP A 536 4.38 -8.17 -16.45
CA TRP A 536 3.69 -8.92 -15.40
C TRP A 536 2.65 -9.91 -15.94
N LYS A 537 2.42 -9.93 -17.26
CA LYS A 537 1.54 -10.92 -17.88
C LYS A 537 2.15 -12.32 -17.85
N HIS A 538 1.33 -13.33 -17.59
CA HIS A 538 1.74 -14.72 -17.71
C HIS A 538 2.18 -15.10 -19.15
N ALA A 539 1.61 -14.44 -20.15
CA ALA A 539 1.96 -14.64 -21.56
C ALA A 539 3.24 -13.90 -22.01
N ASN A 540 3.93 -13.18 -21.11
CA ASN A 540 5.20 -12.54 -21.45
C ASN A 540 6.25 -13.60 -21.82
N PRO A 541 7.01 -13.45 -22.93
CA PRO A 541 8.05 -14.40 -23.29
C PRO A 541 9.10 -14.55 -22.18
N GLY A 542 9.33 -15.78 -21.72
CA GLY A 542 10.21 -16.07 -20.58
C GLY A 542 9.51 -16.03 -19.21
N GLY A 543 8.21 -15.72 -19.17
CA GLY A 543 7.42 -15.59 -17.95
C GLY A 543 7.39 -14.15 -17.40
N PRO A 544 6.66 -13.93 -16.29
CA PRO A 544 6.61 -12.63 -15.63
C PRO A 544 7.97 -12.21 -15.06
N VAL A 545 8.32 -10.93 -15.20
CA VAL A 545 9.58 -10.38 -14.67
C VAL A 545 9.41 -9.98 -13.21
N LEU A 546 10.06 -10.72 -12.31
CA LEU A 546 9.98 -10.53 -10.85
C LEU A 546 11.05 -9.55 -10.34
N PHE A 547 11.04 -8.32 -10.84
CA PHE A 547 12.06 -7.30 -10.51
C PHE A 547 12.06 -6.83 -9.03
N LEU A 548 11.13 -7.27 -8.19
CA LEU A 548 11.05 -6.88 -6.77
C LEU A 548 11.66 -7.92 -5.80
N LYS A 549 12.22 -9.03 -6.31
CA LYS A 549 12.59 -10.21 -5.52
C LYS A 549 13.62 -10.00 -4.40
N ASP A 550 14.42 -8.93 -4.46
CA ASP A 550 15.58 -8.71 -3.56
C ASP A 550 15.50 -7.36 -2.80
N LEU A 551 14.30 -6.99 -2.34
CA LEU A 551 14.03 -5.70 -1.68
C LEU A 551 13.45 -5.87 -0.25
N PRO A 552 14.18 -6.49 0.70
CA PRO A 552 13.63 -6.88 2.00
C PRO A 552 13.22 -5.72 2.93
N ASN A 553 13.80 -4.53 2.73
CA ASN A 553 13.53 -3.33 3.54
C ASN A 553 12.53 -2.36 2.89
N LEU A 554 11.95 -2.70 1.74
CA LEU A 554 11.04 -1.80 1.02
C LEU A 554 9.78 -1.53 1.86
N ARG A 555 9.45 -0.26 2.08
CA ARG A 555 8.26 0.16 2.83
C ARG A 555 7.23 0.87 1.98
N ILE A 556 7.66 1.59 0.96
CA ILE A 556 6.77 2.35 0.07
C ILE A 556 7.02 1.91 -1.37
N LEU A 557 5.98 1.35 -1.99
CA LEU A 557 5.99 0.97 -3.39
C LEU A 557 4.85 1.67 -4.12
N ASN A 558 5.19 2.48 -5.12
CA ASN A 558 4.23 3.15 -5.98
C ASN A 558 4.27 2.60 -7.41
N LEU A 559 3.17 1.97 -7.82
CA LEU A 559 2.95 1.35 -9.13
C LEU A 559 1.72 1.93 -9.82
N LYS A 560 1.26 3.10 -9.39
CA LYS A 560 0.13 3.81 -9.97
C LYS A 560 0.27 4.00 -11.48
N SER A 561 -0.84 3.87 -12.22
CA SER A 561 -0.89 4.18 -13.66
C SER A 561 0.18 3.48 -14.50
N ASN A 562 0.30 2.16 -14.33
CA ASN A 562 1.17 1.30 -15.14
C ASN A 562 0.40 0.46 -16.19
N GLY A 563 -0.94 0.61 -16.21
CA GLY A 563 -1.83 -0.16 -17.08
C GLY A 563 -1.92 -1.64 -16.71
N LEU A 564 -1.51 -2.02 -15.49
CA LEU A 564 -1.44 -3.40 -15.02
C LEU A 564 -2.83 -4.03 -15.04
N ASP A 565 -3.00 -5.17 -15.68
CA ASP A 565 -4.23 -5.97 -15.71
C ASP A 565 -4.05 -7.34 -15.02
N GLU A 566 -2.81 -7.82 -14.88
CA GLU A 566 -2.42 -9.03 -14.15
C GLU A 566 -1.32 -8.72 -13.12
N ILE A 567 -1.34 -9.43 -11.98
CA ILE A 567 -0.26 -9.42 -10.97
C ILE A 567 0.21 -10.85 -10.72
N PRO A 568 1.51 -11.17 -10.90
CA PRO A 568 2.06 -12.49 -10.61
C PRO A 568 2.02 -12.81 -9.11
N VAL A 569 1.69 -14.06 -8.77
CA VAL A 569 1.53 -14.54 -7.38
C VAL A 569 2.74 -14.24 -6.48
N GLN A 570 3.95 -14.30 -7.03
CA GLN A 570 5.19 -14.21 -6.25
C GLN A 570 5.82 -12.81 -6.23
N VAL A 571 5.18 -11.80 -6.83
CA VAL A 571 5.83 -10.50 -7.07
C VAL A 571 6.10 -9.69 -5.78
N PHE A 572 5.27 -9.86 -4.76
CA PHE A 572 5.45 -9.21 -3.45
C PHE A 572 6.06 -10.13 -2.39
N LYS A 573 6.46 -11.34 -2.79
CA LYS A 573 7.06 -12.31 -1.86
C LYS A 573 8.37 -11.75 -1.29
N GLY A 574 8.56 -11.86 0.02
CA GLY A 574 9.73 -11.34 0.72
C GLY A 574 9.69 -9.85 1.09
N LEU A 575 8.67 -9.10 0.67
CA LEU A 575 8.49 -7.68 1.04
C LEU A 575 7.80 -7.53 2.41
N PHE A 576 8.43 -8.08 3.46
CA PHE A 576 7.85 -8.15 4.81
C PHE A 576 7.66 -6.79 5.49
N GLN A 577 8.47 -5.79 5.12
CA GLN A 577 8.42 -4.43 5.68
C GLN A 577 7.51 -3.47 4.91
N LEU A 578 6.80 -3.95 3.87
CA LEU A 578 5.96 -3.09 3.04
C LEU A 578 4.82 -2.49 3.87
N LYS A 579 4.75 -1.15 3.90
CA LYS A 579 3.75 -0.37 4.66
C LYS A 579 2.75 0.32 3.76
N HIS A 580 3.19 0.80 2.61
CA HIS A 580 2.36 1.57 1.67
C HIS A 580 2.50 0.96 0.28
N LEU A 581 1.38 0.50 -0.27
CA LEU A 581 1.29 -0.01 -1.63
C LEU A 581 0.27 0.81 -2.42
N ASP A 582 0.73 1.44 -3.50
CA ASP A 582 -0.10 2.21 -4.41
C ASP A 582 -0.20 1.52 -5.78
N LEU A 583 -1.41 1.05 -6.10
CA LEU A 583 -1.79 0.41 -7.36
C LEU A 583 -2.95 1.18 -8.03
N GLU A 584 -3.16 2.46 -7.69
CA GLU A 584 -4.20 3.32 -8.27
C GLU A 584 -4.14 3.36 -9.81
N SER A 585 -5.31 3.49 -10.45
CA SER A 585 -5.42 3.77 -11.89
C SER A 585 -4.70 2.74 -12.76
N ASN A 586 -4.85 1.46 -12.42
CA ASN A 586 -4.47 0.33 -13.26
C ASN A 586 -5.75 -0.33 -13.82
N ASN A 587 -5.61 -1.46 -14.50
CA ASN A 587 -6.70 -2.21 -15.12
C ASN A 587 -6.97 -3.53 -14.37
N LEU A 588 -6.66 -3.59 -13.07
CA LEU A 588 -6.71 -4.81 -12.27
C LEU A 588 -8.16 -5.23 -12.03
N ASN A 589 -8.46 -6.52 -12.19
CA ASN A 589 -9.78 -7.08 -11.85
C ASN A 589 -9.67 -8.22 -10.83
N LEU A 590 -9.18 -9.38 -11.26
CA LEU A 590 -9.00 -10.54 -10.39
C LEU A 590 -7.55 -10.60 -9.90
N LEU A 591 -7.37 -10.67 -8.59
CA LEU A 591 -6.06 -10.83 -7.96
C LEU A 591 -5.88 -12.28 -7.50
N PRO A 592 -4.66 -12.85 -7.64
CA PRO A 592 -4.41 -14.22 -7.22
C PRO A 592 -4.58 -14.40 -5.70
N ALA A 593 -5.00 -15.61 -5.30
CA ALA A 593 -4.92 -16.03 -3.90
C ALA A 593 -3.46 -15.97 -3.41
N THR A 594 -3.27 -15.76 -2.12
CA THR A 594 -1.94 -15.67 -1.46
C THR A 594 -1.04 -14.50 -1.89
N LEU A 595 -1.54 -13.53 -2.67
CA LEU A 595 -0.74 -12.39 -3.15
C LEU A 595 -0.13 -11.56 -2.01
N PHE A 596 -0.85 -11.44 -0.89
CA PHE A 596 -0.51 -10.56 0.22
C PHE A 596 -0.07 -11.30 1.49
N ASP A 597 0.25 -12.59 1.42
CA ASP A 597 0.54 -13.42 2.60
C ASP A 597 1.73 -12.90 3.43
N ASP A 598 2.75 -12.35 2.78
CA ASP A 598 3.95 -11.80 3.42
C ASP A 598 3.75 -10.33 3.89
N GLN A 599 2.68 -9.65 3.47
CA GLN A 599 2.44 -8.21 3.69
C GLN A 599 1.75 -7.92 5.04
N ALA A 600 2.21 -8.56 6.12
CA ALA A 600 1.64 -8.36 7.45
C ALA A 600 1.84 -6.94 8.01
N SER A 601 2.83 -6.18 7.49
CA SER A 601 3.15 -4.81 7.91
C SER A 601 2.39 -3.71 7.16
N LEU A 602 1.45 -4.09 6.27
CA LEU A 602 0.80 -3.15 5.37
C LEU A 602 -0.16 -2.21 6.13
N ASN A 603 0.12 -0.92 6.09
CA ASN A 603 -0.67 0.11 6.77
C ASN A 603 -1.62 0.83 5.82
N SER A 604 -1.26 0.95 4.54
CA SER A 604 -2.01 1.69 3.52
C SER A 604 -2.03 0.92 2.21
N LEU A 605 -3.23 0.72 1.67
CA LEU A 605 -3.43 0.10 0.36
C LEU A 605 -4.32 1.00 -0.50
N LYS A 606 -3.84 1.33 -1.70
CA LYS A 606 -4.53 2.14 -2.70
C LYS A 606 -4.76 1.33 -3.97
N LEU A 607 -6.03 1.15 -4.34
CA LEU A 607 -6.52 0.37 -5.49
C LEU A 607 -7.64 1.11 -6.23
N GLN A 608 -7.84 2.40 -5.97
CA GLN A 608 -8.88 3.20 -6.61
C GLN A 608 -8.70 3.27 -8.14
N LYS A 609 -9.82 3.41 -8.85
CA LYS A 609 -9.86 3.47 -10.33
C LYS A 609 -9.23 2.25 -11.01
N ASN A 610 -9.56 1.06 -10.52
CA ASN A 610 -9.26 -0.20 -11.19
C ASN A 610 -10.55 -0.83 -11.75
N LEU A 611 -10.48 -2.08 -12.18
CA LEU A 611 -11.62 -2.87 -12.67
C LEU A 611 -11.99 -3.99 -11.69
N ILE A 612 -11.74 -3.79 -10.38
CA ILE A 612 -11.94 -4.81 -9.36
C ILE A 612 -13.44 -5.07 -9.18
N THR A 613 -13.84 -6.31 -9.43
CA THR A 613 -15.22 -6.76 -9.26
C THR A 613 -15.44 -7.45 -7.91
N SER A 614 -14.48 -8.25 -7.44
CA SER A 614 -14.61 -9.03 -6.20
C SER A 614 -13.52 -8.71 -5.19
N VAL A 615 -13.88 -8.74 -3.90
CA VAL A 615 -12.96 -8.52 -2.76
C VAL A 615 -13.09 -9.71 -1.81
N GLU A 616 -12.32 -10.76 -2.11
CA GLU A 616 -12.38 -12.03 -1.39
C GLU A 616 -11.37 -12.12 -0.23
N GLU A 617 -11.76 -12.78 0.87
CA GLU A 617 -10.92 -12.99 2.05
C GLU A 617 -9.60 -13.71 1.72
N LYS A 618 -9.65 -14.68 0.79
CA LYS A 618 -8.46 -15.47 0.36
C LYS A 618 -7.35 -14.63 -0.27
N VAL A 619 -7.67 -13.41 -0.72
CA VAL A 619 -6.73 -12.46 -1.30
C VAL A 619 -6.37 -11.38 -0.28
N PHE A 620 -7.39 -10.67 0.22
CA PHE A 620 -7.20 -9.44 0.99
C PHE A 620 -7.11 -9.66 2.50
N GLY A 621 -7.50 -10.83 3.01
CA GLY A 621 -7.52 -11.16 4.43
C GLY A 621 -6.18 -10.88 5.14
N PRO A 622 -5.03 -11.37 4.63
CA PRO A 622 -3.72 -11.07 5.21
C PRO A 622 -3.40 -9.57 5.25
N ALA A 623 -3.63 -8.85 4.15
CA ALA A 623 -3.37 -7.41 4.05
C ALA A 623 -4.25 -6.60 5.01
N PHE A 624 -5.55 -6.92 5.11
CA PHE A 624 -6.54 -6.11 5.83
C PHE A 624 -6.43 -6.18 7.35
N LYS A 625 -5.63 -7.11 7.90
CA LYS A 625 -5.45 -7.26 9.35
C LYS A 625 -4.76 -6.07 10.02
N SER A 626 -3.83 -5.41 9.34
CA SER A 626 -3.00 -4.32 9.88
C SER A 626 -3.26 -2.96 9.22
N LEU A 627 -4.19 -2.89 8.25
CA LEU A 627 -4.50 -1.66 7.53
C LEU A 627 -5.04 -0.57 8.45
N ARG A 628 -4.50 0.64 8.26
CA ARG A 628 -5.00 1.89 8.84
C ARG A 628 -5.74 2.75 7.82
N MET A 629 -5.40 2.59 6.54
CA MET A 629 -5.99 3.36 5.44
C MET A 629 -6.24 2.46 4.24
N LEU A 630 -7.46 2.51 3.69
CA LEU A 630 -7.85 1.78 2.49
C LEU A 630 -8.55 2.73 1.51
N GLU A 631 -8.07 2.76 0.28
CA GLU A 631 -8.70 3.48 -0.84
C GLU A 631 -8.96 2.49 -1.98
N MET A 632 -10.21 2.08 -2.17
CA MET A 632 -10.66 1.22 -3.27
C MET A 632 -11.90 1.78 -3.98
N ASP A 633 -12.17 3.07 -3.83
CA ASP A 633 -13.30 3.70 -4.51
C ASP A 633 -13.14 3.65 -6.05
N SER A 634 -14.22 3.98 -6.76
CA SER A 634 -14.19 4.02 -8.22
C SER A 634 -13.80 2.67 -8.87
N ASN A 635 -14.22 1.55 -8.25
CA ASN A 635 -14.13 0.20 -8.80
C ASN A 635 -15.54 -0.35 -9.12
N PRO A 636 -15.70 -1.16 -10.18
CA PRO A 636 -16.98 -1.74 -10.56
C PRO A 636 -17.34 -2.99 -9.73
N PHE A 637 -17.60 -2.82 -8.44
CA PHE A 637 -17.87 -3.93 -7.52
C PHE A 637 -19.08 -4.79 -7.93
N ASP A 638 -18.93 -6.11 -7.86
CA ASP A 638 -20.00 -7.10 -8.02
C ASP A 638 -20.58 -7.47 -6.66
N CYS A 639 -21.80 -7.01 -6.39
CA CYS A 639 -22.49 -7.18 -5.13
C CYS A 639 -23.31 -8.47 -5.12
N THR A 640 -22.57 -9.57 -5.12
CA THR A 640 -23.06 -10.94 -4.92
C THR A 640 -22.45 -11.54 -3.65
N CYS A 641 -23.04 -12.63 -3.16
CA CYS A 641 -22.56 -13.31 -1.94
C CYS A 641 -21.12 -13.83 -2.07
N GLU A 642 -20.73 -14.29 -3.25
CA GLU A 642 -19.39 -14.84 -3.49
C GLU A 642 -18.33 -13.74 -3.61
N SER A 643 -18.70 -12.57 -4.13
CA SER A 643 -17.75 -11.52 -4.49
C SER A 643 -17.51 -10.46 -3.40
N ILE A 644 -18.53 -10.04 -2.65
CA ILE A 644 -18.41 -8.87 -1.75
C ILE A 644 -18.85 -9.11 -0.31
N ALA A 645 -19.52 -10.24 0.01
CA ALA A 645 -20.13 -10.43 1.34
C ALA A 645 -19.13 -10.27 2.49
N TRP A 646 -17.94 -10.87 2.37
CA TRP A 646 -16.86 -10.72 3.36
C TRP A 646 -16.39 -9.27 3.49
N PHE A 647 -16.26 -8.55 2.37
CA PHE A 647 -15.82 -7.15 2.39
C PHE A 647 -16.87 -6.24 3.02
N ALA A 648 -18.16 -6.45 2.74
CA ALA A 648 -19.25 -5.73 3.38
C ALA A 648 -19.25 -5.97 4.91
N ASP A 649 -19.06 -7.22 5.36
CA ASP A 649 -18.92 -7.56 6.78
C ASP A 649 -17.69 -6.88 7.42
N TRP A 650 -16.55 -6.90 6.72
CA TRP A 650 -15.32 -6.28 7.18
C TRP A 650 -15.46 -4.74 7.30
N LEU A 651 -16.11 -4.08 6.34
CA LEU A 651 -16.37 -2.64 6.35
C LEU A 651 -17.20 -2.19 7.55
N ASN A 652 -18.07 -3.06 8.07
CA ASN A 652 -18.91 -2.75 9.23
C ASN A 652 -18.15 -2.80 10.56
N VAL A 653 -17.07 -3.60 10.64
CA VAL A 653 -16.32 -3.86 11.90
C VAL A 653 -14.98 -3.12 11.94
N THR A 654 -14.41 -2.80 10.79
CA THR A 654 -13.06 -2.22 10.68
C THR A 654 -12.92 -0.86 11.37
N GLN A 655 -11.73 -0.59 11.89
CA GLN A 655 -11.32 0.72 12.43
C GLN A 655 -10.43 1.50 11.44
N ALA A 656 -10.19 0.95 10.24
CA ALA A 656 -9.40 1.62 9.22
C ALA A 656 -10.12 2.87 8.71
N TYR A 657 -9.34 3.90 8.39
CA TYR A 657 -9.86 5.11 7.75
C TYR A 657 -10.10 4.86 6.26
N ILE A 658 -11.35 5.00 5.83
CA ILE A 658 -11.80 4.75 4.45
C ILE A 658 -12.45 6.04 3.91
N PRO A 659 -11.72 6.84 3.13
CA PRO A 659 -12.25 8.05 2.52
C PRO A 659 -13.46 7.72 1.65
N GLY A 660 -14.53 8.52 1.73
CA GLY A 660 -15.67 8.39 0.81
C GLY A 660 -16.53 7.12 0.97
N LEU A 661 -16.39 6.35 2.06
CA LEU A 661 -17.14 5.11 2.30
C LEU A 661 -18.67 5.26 2.13
N ARG A 662 -19.23 6.41 2.53
CA ARG A 662 -20.68 6.69 2.46
C ARG A 662 -21.17 7.20 1.10
N SER A 663 -20.31 7.35 0.10
CA SER A 663 -20.69 7.94 -1.18
C SER A 663 -20.01 7.35 -2.42
N GLN A 664 -18.81 6.77 -2.30
CA GLN A 664 -17.97 6.40 -3.46
C GLN A 664 -17.78 4.89 -3.65
N TYR A 665 -18.19 4.06 -2.69
CA TYR A 665 -18.11 2.59 -2.75
C TYR A 665 -19.45 2.03 -3.23
N ILE A 666 -19.60 1.94 -4.55
CA ILE A 666 -20.86 1.67 -5.22
C ILE A 666 -20.81 0.33 -5.94
N CYS A 667 -21.86 -0.47 -5.80
CA CYS A 667 -22.10 -1.68 -6.57
C CYS A 667 -22.40 -1.36 -8.04
N ASN A 668 -21.72 -2.04 -8.96
CA ASN A 668 -21.98 -1.95 -10.39
C ASN A 668 -22.88 -3.10 -10.88
N THR A 669 -22.61 -4.32 -10.43
CA THR A 669 -23.40 -5.53 -10.76
C THR A 669 -23.89 -6.20 -9.46
N PRO A 670 -24.95 -7.02 -9.49
CA PRO A 670 -25.93 -7.18 -10.58
C PRO A 670 -26.84 -5.94 -10.73
N PRO A 671 -27.63 -5.81 -11.82
CA PRO A 671 -28.46 -4.62 -12.08
C PRO A 671 -29.40 -4.20 -10.93
N LYS A 672 -29.85 -5.17 -10.11
CA LYS A 672 -30.67 -4.91 -8.91
C LYS A 672 -29.95 -4.04 -7.87
N TYR A 673 -28.65 -4.21 -7.72
CA TYR A 673 -27.82 -3.48 -6.76
C TYR A 673 -27.03 -2.35 -7.42
N HIS A 674 -27.22 -2.09 -8.73
CA HIS A 674 -26.51 -1.03 -9.42
C HIS A 674 -26.76 0.33 -8.77
N GLY A 675 -25.70 1.07 -8.45
CA GLY A 675 -25.81 2.37 -7.79
C GLY A 675 -26.01 2.32 -6.27
N SER A 676 -26.17 1.13 -5.68
CA SER A 676 -26.27 0.95 -4.22
C SER A 676 -24.90 0.95 -3.55
N LEU A 677 -24.83 1.36 -2.27
CA LEU A 677 -23.59 1.37 -1.50
C LEU A 677 -23.23 -0.05 -1.03
N VAL A 678 -21.96 -0.43 -1.17
CA VAL A 678 -21.44 -1.74 -0.71
C VAL A 678 -21.68 -1.94 0.80
N LEU A 679 -21.59 -0.86 1.60
CA LEU A 679 -21.83 -0.91 3.05
C LEU A 679 -23.25 -1.38 3.42
N HIS A 680 -24.24 -1.17 2.54
CA HIS A 680 -25.63 -1.56 2.77
C HIS A 680 -25.97 -2.94 2.18
N PHE A 681 -24.99 -3.68 1.68
CA PHE A 681 -25.21 -5.03 1.18
C PHE A 681 -25.52 -5.98 2.33
N ASP A 682 -26.67 -6.66 2.26
CA ASP A 682 -27.12 -7.59 3.29
C ASP A 682 -26.42 -8.96 3.13
N SER A 683 -25.40 -9.20 3.95
CA SER A 683 -24.63 -10.45 3.99
C SER A 683 -25.37 -11.59 4.72
N SER A 684 -26.46 -11.32 5.43
CA SER A 684 -27.17 -12.34 6.22
C SER A 684 -27.77 -13.43 5.34
N ALA A 685 -28.31 -13.06 4.17
CA ALA A 685 -28.83 -13.98 3.17
C ALA A 685 -27.76 -14.92 2.58
N CYS A 686 -26.47 -14.60 2.72
CA CYS A 686 -25.35 -15.42 2.24
C CYS A 686 -24.93 -16.50 3.25
N LYS A 687 -25.20 -16.26 4.54
CA LYS A 687 -24.75 -17.10 5.67
C LYS A 687 -25.49 -18.44 5.76
N ASP A 688 -26.65 -18.55 5.12
CA ASP A 688 -27.52 -19.73 5.14
C ASP A 688 -26.99 -20.93 4.32
N SER A 689 -25.92 -20.75 3.53
CA SER A 689 -25.38 -21.81 2.66
C SER A 689 -24.48 -22.85 3.37
N ALA A 690 -23.81 -22.49 4.47
CA ALA A 690 -22.88 -23.37 5.19
C ALA A 690 -23.58 -24.51 5.96
N PRO A 691 -24.61 -24.26 6.80
CA PRO A 691 -25.33 -25.35 7.46
C PRO A 691 -26.06 -26.23 6.45
N PHE A 692 -26.56 -25.65 5.34
CA PHE A 692 -27.20 -26.41 4.27
C PHE A 692 -26.24 -27.36 3.56
N LYS A 693 -25.00 -26.96 3.25
CA LYS A 693 -23.98 -27.85 2.66
C LYS A 693 -23.66 -29.03 3.58
N LEU A 694 -23.49 -28.78 4.87
CA LEU A 694 -23.24 -29.85 5.84
C LEU A 694 -24.44 -30.79 5.97
N LEU A 695 -25.65 -30.25 6.10
CA LEU A 695 -26.90 -31.01 6.12
C LEU A 695 -27.10 -31.84 4.85
N PHE A 696 -26.80 -31.27 3.68
CA PHE A 696 -26.87 -31.96 2.40
C PHE A 696 -25.89 -33.14 2.33
N VAL A 697 -24.64 -32.95 2.76
CA VAL A 697 -23.64 -34.05 2.80
C VAL A 697 -24.08 -35.16 3.75
N ILE A 698 -24.58 -34.81 4.95
CA ILE A 698 -25.07 -35.78 5.93
C ILE A 698 -26.28 -36.54 5.41
N THR A 699 -27.27 -35.84 4.85
CA THR A 699 -28.50 -36.46 4.34
C THR A 699 -28.24 -37.36 3.13
N THR A 700 -27.44 -36.91 2.17
CA THR A 700 -27.07 -37.73 1.00
C THR A 700 -26.27 -38.97 1.38
N THR A 701 -25.30 -38.86 2.30
CA THR A 701 -24.55 -40.03 2.77
C THR A 701 -25.44 -41.04 3.50
N ILE A 702 -26.38 -40.59 4.35
CA ILE A 702 -27.35 -41.48 5.00
C ILE A 702 -28.22 -42.19 3.97
N VAL A 703 -28.79 -41.46 2.99
CA VAL A 703 -29.64 -42.05 1.95
C VAL A 703 -28.88 -43.10 1.13
N MET A 704 -27.65 -42.79 0.71
CA MET A 704 -26.83 -43.74 -0.04
C MET A 704 -26.52 -45.00 0.77
N LEU A 705 -26.27 -44.86 2.07
CA LEU A 705 -25.97 -45.97 2.97
C LEU A 705 -27.21 -46.86 3.20
N VAL A 706 -28.39 -46.27 3.34
CA VAL A 706 -29.66 -47.01 3.43
C VAL A 706 -29.93 -47.79 2.15
N ILE A 707 -29.77 -47.16 0.97
CA ILE A 707 -29.93 -47.85 -0.32
C ILE A 707 -28.96 -49.01 -0.43
N PHE A 708 -27.69 -48.81 -0.06
CA PHE A 708 -26.67 -49.85 -0.08
C PHE A 708 -27.01 -51.03 0.84
N ILE A 709 -27.45 -50.77 2.07
CA ILE A 709 -27.88 -51.83 3.00
C ILE A 709 -29.08 -52.61 2.44
N VAL A 710 -30.09 -51.92 1.90
CA VAL A 710 -31.27 -52.57 1.32
C VAL A 710 -30.89 -53.46 0.14
N LEU A 711 -29.98 -53.00 -0.74
CA LEU A 711 -29.48 -53.79 -1.86
C LEU A 711 -28.70 -55.02 -1.39
N ILE A 712 -27.86 -54.89 -0.36
CA ILE A 712 -27.15 -56.04 0.23
C ILE A 712 -28.13 -57.07 0.79
N ILE A 713 -29.16 -56.63 1.53
CA ILE A 713 -30.17 -57.52 2.07
C ILE A 713 -30.97 -58.19 0.94
N HIS A 714 -31.29 -57.48 -0.13
CA HIS A 714 -32.05 -58.04 -1.25
C HIS A 714 -31.25 -59.08 -2.06
N PHE A 715 -30.00 -58.77 -2.42
CA PHE A 715 -29.19 -59.62 -3.31
C PHE A 715 -28.44 -60.73 -2.56
N GLU A 716 -27.92 -60.44 -1.37
CA GLU A 716 -27.06 -61.36 -0.60
C GLU A 716 -27.74 -61.85 0.68
N GLY A 717 -28.98 -61.43 0.98
CA GLY A 717 -29.71 -61.80 2.19
C GLY A 717 -29.84 -63.31 2.41
N TRP A 718 -29.98 -64.10 1.34
CA TRP A 718 -30.03 -65.56 1.45
C TRP A 718 -28.67 -66.17 1.83
N ARG A 719 -27.56 -65.59 1.35
CA ARG A 719 -26.19 -66.00 1.74
C ARG A 719 -25.85 -65.54 3.15
N ILE A 720 -26.26 -64.33 3.55
CA ILE A 720 -26.10 -63.83 4.92
C ILE A 720 -26.89 -64.72 5.89
N ALA A 721 -28.14 -65.06 5.58
CA ALA A 721 -28.94 -65.99 6.37
C ALA A 721 -28.35 -67.40 6.39
N PHE A 722 -27.80 -67.89 5.27
CA PHE A 722 -27.13 -69.19 5.17
C PHE A 722 -25.86 -69.26 6.03
N TYR A 723 -24.98 -68.25 5.97
CA TYR A 723 -23.77 -68.18 6.80
C TYR A 723 -24.08 -67.93 8.26
N TRP A 724 -25.14 -67.18 8.56
CA TRP A 724 -25.66 -67.03 9.92
C TRP A 724 -26.15 -68.36 10.46
N ASN A 725 -26.96 -69.11 9.68
CA ASN A 725 -27.42 -70.45 10.06
C ASN A 725 -26.27 -71.44 10.20
N ILE A 726 -25.28 -71.41 9.31
CA ILE A 726 -24.06 -72.23 9.43
C ILE A 726 -23.31 -71.88 10.70
N SER A 727 -23.12 -70.60 11.01
CA SER A 727 -22.39 -70.18 12.21
C SER A 727 -23.13 -70.57 13.48
N VAL A 728 -24.45 -70.41 13.50
CA VAL A 728 -25.33 -70.87 14.60
C VAL A 728 -25.28 -72.40 14.74
N ASN A 729 -25.36 -73.15 13.64
CA ASN A 729 -25.30 -74.62 13.63
C ASN A 729 -23.91 -75.15 14.03
N ARG A 730 -22.83 -74.43 13.71
CA ARG A 730 -21.45 -74.76 14.11
C ARG A 730 -21.19 -74.49 15.59
N ILE A 731 -21.93 -73.55 16.19
CA ILE A 731 -21.88 -73.24 17.62
C ILE A 731 -22.72 -74.25 18.45
N LEU A 732 -23.79 -74.84 17.88
CA LEU A 732 -24.72 -75.74 18.58
C LEU A 732 -24.39 -77.25 18.52
N GLY A 733 -23.36 -77.68 17.79
CA GLY A 733 -22.70 -78.98 18.01
C GLY A 733 -23.57 -80.24 17.89
N PHE A 734 -24.31 -80.44 16.81
CA PHE A 734 -24.95 -81.73 16.51
C PHE A 734 -23.98 -82.72 15.84
N LYS A 735 -23.92 -83.96 16.35
CA LYS A 735 -23.14 -85.10 15.80
C LYS A 735 -23.84 -85.72 14.58
N GLU A 736 -23.09 -85.98 13.50
CA GLU A 736 -23.53 -86.80 12.35
C GLU A 736 -23.79 -88.25 12.77
N LEU A 737 -24.91 -88.83 12.32
CA LEU A 737 -25.19 -90.27 12.43
C LEU A 737 -24.28 -91.05 11.47
N ASP A 738 -23.63 -92.10 11.97
CA ASP A 738 -22.84 -93.05 11.19
C ASP A 738 -23.67 -93.68 10.05
N ARG A 739 -23.18 -93.55 8.82
CA ARG A 739 -23.78 -94.12 7.60
C ARG A 739 -23.28 -95.56 7.43
N GLN A 740 -24.18 -96.54 7.40
CA GLN A 740 -23.88 -97.97 7.23
C GLN A 740 -23.16 -98.25 5.90
N GLN A 741 -22.25 -99.24 5.89
CA GLN A 741 -21.58 -99.76 4.69
C GLN A 741 -22.61 -100.41 3.74
N GLU A 742 -22.89 -99.77 2.61
CA GLU A 742 -23.67 -100.36 1.51
C GLU A 742 -22.78 -101.35 0.71
N GLU A 743 -23.17 -102.63 0.64
CA GLU A 743 -22.56 -103.61 -0.28
C GLU A 743 -23.09 -103.37 -1.70
N PHE A 744 -22.21 -103.01 -2.64
CA PHE A 744 -22.57 -102.82 -4.06
C PHE A 744 -22.36 -104.12 -4.85
N ALA A 745 -23.36 -104.53 -5.65
CA ALA A 745 -23.30 -105.72 -6.50
C ALA A 745 -22.42 -105.53 -7.75
N TYR A 746 -22.23 -104.28 -8.18
CA TYR A 746 -21.43 -103.88 -9.34
C TYR A 746 -20.45 -102.75 -8.99
N ASP A 747 -19.27 -102.75 -9.62
CA ASP A 747 -18.29 -101.67 -9.46
C ASP A 747 -18.72 -100.40 -10.20
N ALA A 748 -19.34 -100.56 -11.37
CA ALA A 748 -19.95 -99.46 -12.08
C ALA A 748 -21.09 -99.86 -13.02
N TYR A 749 -22.07 -98.95 -13.15
CA TYR A 749 -23.09 -98.99 -14.19
C TYR A 749 -22.65 -98.13 -15.38
N VAL A 750 -22.77 -98.67 -16.61
CA VAL A 750 -22.29 -98.01 -17.83
C VAL A 750 -23.47 -97.47 -18.63
N ILE A 751 -23.52 -96.15 -18.76
CA ILE A 751 -24.49 -95.42 -19.59
C ILE A 751 -23.86 -95.12 -20.95
N HIS A 752 -24.52 -95.56 -22.01
CA HIS A 752 -24.09 -95.34 -23.39
C HIS A 752 -25.27 -95.19 -24.35
N ALA A 753 -25.02 -94.71 -25.57
CA ALA A 753 -26.04 -94.63 -26.61
C ALA A 753 -26.31 -96.02 -27.20
N ARG A 754 -27.52 -96.25 -27.71
CA ARG A 754 -27.91 -97.56 -28.29
C ARG A 754 -26.99 -98.00 -29.45
N GLN A 755 -26.46 -97.05 -30.22
CA GLN A 755 -25.53 -97.33 -31.32
C GLN A 755 -24.13 -97.77 -30.84
N ASP A 756 -23.74 -97.40 -29.61
CA ASP A 756 -22.43 -97.72 -29.03
C ASP A 756 -22.39 -99.09 -28.35
N LYS A 757 -23.52 -99.81 -28.30
CA LYS A 757 -23.68 -101.14 -27.67
C LYS A 757 -22.56 -102.13 -28.03
N ASN A 758 -22.27 -102.26 -29.33
CA ASN A 758 -21.27 -103.22 -29.81
C ASN A 758 -19.86 -102.87 -29.33
N TRP A 759 -19.56 -101.57 -29.25
CA TRP A 759 -18.29 -101.08 -28.74
C TRP A 759 -18.18 -101.29 -27.23
N VAL A 760 -19.23 -100.97 -26.46
CA VAL A 760 -19.28 -101.17 -25.00
C VAL A 760 -19.15 -102.65 -24.65
N SER A 761 -19.98 -103.51 -25.27
CA SER A 761 -19.93 -104.96 -25.05
C SER A 761 -18.54 -105.53 -25.31
N LYS A 762 -17.88 -105.14 -26.41
CA LYS A 762 -16.54 -105.63 -26.75
C LYS A 762 -15.47 -105.19 -25.74
N ASN A 763 -15.50 -103.95 -25.28
CA ASN A 763 -14.44 -103.38 -24.45
C ASN A 763 -14.63 -103.61 -22.94
N PHE A 764 -15.86 -103.67 -22.44
CA PHE A 764 -16.15 -103.90 -21.02
C PHE A 764 -16.23 -105.40 -20.68
N ILE A 765 -16.80 -106.25 -21.54
CA ILE A 765 -16.83 -107.72 -21.30
C ILE A 765 -15.42 -108.32 -21.41
N SER A 766 -14.58 -107.79 -22.31
CA SER A 766 -13.20 -108.25 -22.42
C SER A 766 -12.34 -107.85 -21.21
N LEU A 767 -12.71 -106.80 -20.48
CA LEU A 767 -12.09 -106.42 -19.20
C LEU A 767 -12.44 -107.40 -18.08
N GLU A 768 -13.69 -107.87 -18.00
CA GLU A 768 -14.11 -108.86 -17.02
C GLU A 768 -13.42 -110.22 -17.21
N LYS A 769 -13.16 -110.62 -18.47
CA LYS A 769 -12.51 -111.91 -18.80
C LYS A 769 -11.00 -111.93 -18.58
N LYS A 770 -10.33 -110.78 -18.50
CA LYS A 770 -8.90 -110.71 -18.17
C LYS A 770 -8.74 -110.77 -16.65
N ASN A 771 -8.31 -111.91 -16.12
CA ASN A 771 -8.15 -112.21 -14.67
C ASN A 771 -7.34 -111.18 -13.83
N HIS A 772 -6.74 -110.15 -14.43
CA HIS A 772 -5.94 -109.14 -13.75
C HIS A 772 -6.75 -107.99 -13.10
N PHE A 773 -8.02 -107.76 -13.43
CA PHE A 773 -8.71 -106.52 -13.04
C PHE A 773 -9.84 -106.63 -12.00
N GLN A 774 -10.40 -107.81 -11.72
CA GLN A 774 -11.46 -108.03 -10.70
C GLN A 774 -12.51 -106.90 -10.63
N THR A 775 -13.10 -106.53 -11.78
CA THR A 775 -14.18 -105.52 -11.85
C THR A 775 -15.43 -106.13 -12.47
N ARG A 776 -16.61 -105.82 -11.92
CA ARG A 776 -17.91 -106.24 -12.47
C ARG A 776 -18.72 -105.03 -12.92
N PHE A 777 -19.13 -105.00 -14.20
CA PHE A 777 -19.92 -103.90 -14.77
C PHE A 777 -21.40 -104.29 -14.92
N CYS A 778 -22.30 -103.33 -14.71
CA CYS A 778 -23.72 -103.49 -15.05
C CYS A 778 -23.95 -102.92 -16.46
N LEU A 779 -24.35 -103.79 -17.41
CA LEU A 779 -24.60 -103.43 -18.81
C LEU A 779 -26.08 -103.63 -19.16
N GLU A 780 -26.68 -102.65 -19.85
CA GLU A 780 -28.12 -102.60 -20.12
C GLU A 780 -28.64 -103.85 -20.86
N GLU A 781 -27.87 -104.41 -21.79
CA GLU A 781 -28.37 -105.52 -22.62
C GLU A 781 -28.07 -106.90 -22.06
N ARG A 782 -27.38 -106.97 -20.91
CA ARG A 782 -27.04 -108.23 -20.24
C ARG A 782 -27.70 -108.36 -18.87
N ASP A 783 -27.66 -107.28 -18.08
CA ASP A 783 -27.99 -107.31 -16.66
C ASP A 783 -29.41 -106.79 -16.35
N PHE A 784 -30.14 -106.24 -17.35
CA PHE A 784 -31.53 -105.82 -17.15
C PHE A 784 -32.46 -107.04 -17.14
N GLU A 785 -33.23 -107.19 -16.05
CA GLU A 785 -34.19 -108.27 -15.89
C GLU A 785 -35.37 -108.12 -16.86
N ALA A 786 -35.71 -109.20 -17.57
CA ALA A 786 -36.83 -109.19 -18.51
C ALA A 786 -38.18 -109.06 -17.76
N GLY A 787 -38.96 -108.03 -18.10
CA GLY A 787 -40.30 -107.78 -17.54
C GLY A 787 -40.41 -106.55 -16.62
N ILE A 788 -39.29 -105.90 -16.27
CA ILE A 788 -39.26 -104.62 -15.52
C ILE A 788 -39.21 -103.44 -16.49
N SER A 789 -39.76 -102.28 -16.12
CA SER A 789 -39.63 -101.06 -16.93
C SER A 789 -38.16 -100.63 -17.04
N GLU A 790 -37.74 -100.14 -18.22
CA GLU A 790 -36.36 -99.63 -18.42
C GLU A 790 -36.00 -98.53 -17.40
N PHE A 791 -36.99 -97.76 -16.95
CA PHE A 791 -36.87 -96.75 -15.90
C PHE A 791 -36.42 -97.36 -14.57
N GLU A 792 -37.14 -98.36 -14.07
CA GLU A 792 -36.87 -99.00 -12.79
C GLU A 792 -35.59 -99.82 -12.83
N ALA A 793 -35.32 -100.50 -13.94
CA ALA A 793 -34.05 -101.20 -14.18
C ALA A 793 -32.85 -100.23 -14.11
N THR A 794 -32.98 -99.02 -14.68
CA THR A 794 -31.94 -97.99 -14.62
C THR A 794 -31.69 -97.50 -13.19
N ILE A 795 -32.76 -97.18 -12.43
CA ILE A 795 -32.63 -96.70 -11.05
C ILE A 795 -31.97 -97.78 -10.17
N ASN A 796 -32.41 -99.03 -10.29
CA ASN A 796 -31.86 -100.14 -9.52
C ASN A 796 -30.39 -100.39 -9.88
N SER A 797 -30.04 -100.33 -11.17
CA SER A 797 -28.65 -100.46 -11.64
C SER A 797 -27.75 -99.35 -11.10
N ILE A 798 -28.24 -98.11 -11.02
CA ILE A 798 -27.53 -96.99 -10.41
C ILE A 798 -27.33 -97.21 -8.92
N LYS A 799 -28.36 -97.65 -8.19
CA LYS A 799 -28.28 -97.91 -6.73
C LYS A 799 -27.36 -99.08 -6.37
N MET A 800 -27.36 -100.14 -7.19
CA MET A 800 -26.54 -101.33 -6.95
C MET A 800 -25.08 -101.19 -7.42
N SER A 801 -24.73 -100.06 -8.04
CA SER A 801 -23.38 -99.80 -8.56
C SER A 801 -22.64 -98.76 -7.73
N ARG A 802 -21.35 -99.02 -7.43
CA ARG A 802 -20.51 -98.07 -6.68
C ARG A 802 -20.23 -96.79 -7.47
N LYS A 803 -20.08 -96.89 -8.79
CA LYS A 803 -19.83 -95.76 -9.69
C LYS A 803 -20.72 -95.79 -10.93
N ILE A 804 -20.79 -94.68 -11.63
CA ILE A 804 -21.54 -94.50 -12.88
C ILE A 804 -20.56 -94.04 -13.95
N ILE A 805 -20.51 -94.75 -15.07
CA ILE A 805 -19.66 -94.42 -16.22
C ILE A 805 -20.54 -93.88 -17.34
N PHE A 806 -20.24 -92.70 -17.85
CA PHE A 806 -20.82 -92.21 -19.10
C PHE A 806 -19.84 -92.42 -20.25
N VAL A 807 -20.24 -93.18 -21.26
CA VAL A 807 -19.51 -93.29 -22.53
C VAL A 807 -20.00 -92.17 -23.44
N VAL A 808 -19.29 -91.04 -23.40
CA VAL A 808 -19.68 -89.79 -24.06
C VAL A 808 -19.32 -89.84 -25.54
N THR A 809 -20.36 -89.84 -26.37
CA THR A 809 -20.33 -89.75 -27.84
C THR A 809 -21.32 -88.68 -28.31
N GLU A 810 -21.20 -88.17 -29.54
CA GLU A 810 -22.19 -87.21 -30.05
C GLU A 810 -23.61 -87.81 -30.08
N GLN A 811 -23.71 -89.13 -30.26
CA GLN A 811 -24.95 -89.90 -30.22
C GLN A 811 -25.56 -89.92 -28.81
N LEU A 812 -24.74 -90.09 -27.77
CA LEU A 812 -25.23 -90.02 -26.38
C LEU A 812 -25.78 -88.64 -26.04
N LEU A 813 -25.14 -87.57 -26.52
CA LEU A 813 -25.61 -86.20 -26.30
C LEU A 813 -26.98 -85.91 -26.96
N GLN A 814 -27.34 -86.69 -27.98
CA GLN A 814 -28.62 -86.59 -28.69
C GLN A 814 -29.68 -87.56 -28.16
N ASP A 815 -29.32 -88.50 -27.26
CA ASP A 815 -30.26 -89.46 -26.66
C ASP A 815 -31.22 -88.73 -25.70
N PRO A 816 -32.53 -88.64 -26.04
CA PRO A 816 -33.50 -87.94 -25.21
C PRO A 816 -33.68 -88.60 -23.83
N TRP A 817 -33.53 -89.92 -23.76
CA TRP A 817 -33.69 -90.68 -22.52
C TRP A 817 -32.51 -90.46 -21.58
N CYS A 818 -31.29 -90.42 -22.12
CA CYS A 818 -30.11 -90.07 -21.35
C CYS A 818 -30.19 -88.65 -20.79
N LYS A 819 -30.51 -87.67 -21.66
CA LYS A 819 -30.57 -86.24 -21.34
C LYS A 819 -31.62 -85.91 -20.29
N ASN A 820 -32.82 -86.45 -20.42
CA ASN A 820 -33.94 -86.08 -19.55
C ASN A 820 -33.99 -86.90 -18.25
N PHE A 821 -33.37 -88.09 -18.22
CA PHE A 821 -33.59 -89.03 -17.13
C PHE A 821 -32.30 -89.62 -16.53
N LYS A 822 -31.50 -90.36 -17.31
CA LYS A 822 -30.32 -91.08 -16.78
C LYS A 822 -29.30 -90.12 -16.11
N VAL A 823 -29.09 -88.95 -16.71
CA VAL A 823 -28.20 -87.91 -16.18
C VAL A 823 -28.71 -87.32 -14.87
N TYR A 824 -30.01 -87.01 -14.79
CA TYR A 824 -30.60 -86.38 -13.61
C TYR A 824 -30.44 -87.26 -12.37
N HIS A 825 -30.77 -88.55 -12.49
CA HIS A 825 -30.60 -89.51 -11.39
C HIS A 825 -29.14 -89.79 -11.06
N ALA A 826 -28.26 -89.88 -12.06
CA ALA A 826 -26.83 -90.06 -11.82
C ALA A 826 -26.22 -88.86 -11.07
N LEU A 827 -26.62 -87.63 -11.40
CA LEU A 827 -26.20 -86.42 -10.71
C LEU A 827 -26.74 -86.35 -9.28
N GLN A 828 -27.99 -86.73 -9.06
CA GLN A 828 -28.57 -86.76 -7.72
C GLN A 828 -27.87 -87.76 -6.81
N GLN A 829 -27.58 -88.97 -7.31
CA GLN A 829 -26.78 -89.96 -6.58
C GLN A 829 -25.37 -89.43 -6.25
N ALA A 830 -24.72 -88.74 -7.20
CA ALA A 830 -23.40 -88.14 -6.99
C ALA A 830 -23.39 -87.00 -5.95
N ILE A 831 -24.50 -86.26 -5.82
CA ILE A 831 -24.69 -85.26 -4.77
C ILE A 831 -24.89 -85.94 -3.41
N GLU A 832 -25.73 -86.97 -3.34
CA GLU A 832 -26.02 -87.72 -2.11
C GLU A 832 -24.83 -88.53 -1.58
N GLN A 833 -23.91 -88.96 -2.45
CA GLN A 833 -22.76 -89.83 -2.11
C GLN A 833 -21.38 -89.17 -2.16
N SER A 834 -21.28 -87.84 -2.33
CA SER A 834 -20.02 -87.07 -2.38
C SER A 834 -19.13 -87.29 -3.63
N ARG A 835 -19.37 -86.48 -4.68
CA ARG A 835 -18.51 -86.01 -5.79
C ARG A 835 -17.52 -86.92 -6.56
N ASP A 836 -17.29 -88.18 -6.21
CA ASP A 836 -16.39 -89.10 -6.96
C ASP A 836 -17.11 -90.32 -7.58
N SER A 837 -18.44 -90.28 -7.67
CA SER A 837 -19.29 -91.38 -8.16
C SER A 837 -19.39 -91.48 -9.70
N ILE A 838 -19.00 -90.45 -10.45
CA ILE A 838 -19.18 -90.39 -11.92
C ILE A 838 -17.82 -90.38 -12.64
N ILE A 839 -17.69 -91.20 -13.68
CA ILE A 839 -16.54 -91.27 -14.59
C ILE A 839 -17.02 -90.96 -16.01
N LEU A 840 -16.31 -90.10 -16.74
CA LEU A 840 -16.60 -89.75 -18.12
C LEU A 840 -15.56 -90.38 -19.05
N ILE A 841 -16.01 -91.15 -20.04
CA ILE A 841 -15.17 -91.75 -21.09
C ILE A 841 -15.56 -91.12 -22.43
N PHE A 842 -14.67 -90.33 -23.03
CA PHE A 842 -14.90 -89.70 -24.33
C PHE A 842 -14.34 -90.58 -25.46
N LEU A 843 -15.18 -90.99 -26.41
CA LEU A 843 -14.69 -91.73 -27.60
C LEU A 843 -14.08 -90.83 -28.67
N HIS A 844 -14.54 -89.58 -28.73
CA HIS A 844 -14.07 -88.52 -29.61
C HIS A 844 -14.03 -87.22 -28.82
N ASP A 845 -13.27 -86.23 -29.28
CA ASP A 845 -13.21 -84.95 -28.57
C ASP A 845 -14.53 -84.19 -28.72
N ILE A 846 -15.14 -83.86 -27.58
CA ILE A 846 -16.43 -83.18 -27.46
C ILE A 846 -16.23 -81.90 -26.67
N GLN A 847 -16.59 -80.76 -27.26
CA GLN A 847 -16.45 -79.46 -26.60
C GLN A 847 -17.36 -79.33 -25.37
N ASP A 848 -16.86 -78.65 -24.33
CA ASP A 848 -17.54 -78.52 -23.03
C ASP A 848 -18.93 -77.87 -23.11
N TYR A 849 -19.16 -76.96 -24.07
CA TYR A 849 -20.48 -76.35 -24.24
C TYR A 849 -21.54 -77.36 -24.70
N LYS A 850 -21.15 -78.32 -25.57
CA LYS A 850 -22.04 -79.41 -26.03
C LYS A 850 -22.37 -80.36 -24.88
N LEU A 851 -21.36 -80.69 -24.07
CA LEU A 851 -21.52 -81.55 -22.88
C LEU A 851 -22.45 -80.91 -21.84
N TYR A 852 -22.27 -79.61 -21.56
CA TYR A 852 -23.13 -78.87 -20.62
C TYR A 852 -24.57 -78.75 -21.14
N HIS A 853 -24.75 -78.41 -22.42
CA HIS A 853 -26.09 -78.23 -22.98
C HIS A 853 -26.87 -79.55 -23.07
N ALA A 854 -26.19 -80.67 -23.31
CA ALA A 854 -26.83 -81.97 -23.46
C ALA A 854 -26.99 -82.73 -22.14
N LEU A 855 -25.99 -82.74 -21.26
CA LEU A 855 -25.99 -83.55 -20.03
C LEU A 855 -25.84 -82.70 -18.75
N HIS A 856 -25.78 -81.37 -18.83
CA HIS A 856 -25.56 -80.47 -17.69
C HIS A 856 -24.26 -80.76 -16.91
N LEU A 857 -23.33 -81.47 -17.55
CA LEU A 857 -22.02 -81.80 -17.01
C LEU A 857 -20.96 -80.83 -17.56
N ARG A 858 -20.01 -80.42 -16.71
CA ARG A 858 -18.79 -79.71 -17.14
C ARG A 858 -17.57 -80.51 -16.69
N ARG A 859 -16.52 -80.57 -17.50
CA ARG A 859 -15.25 -81.24 -17.13
C ARG A 859 -14.72 -80.73 -15.78
N GLY A 860 -14.83 -79.42 -15.51
CA GLY A 860 -14.42 -78.82 -14.23
C GLY A 860 -15.24 -79.24 -12.99
N MET A 861 -16.33 -80.00 -13.14
CA MET A 861 -17.08 -80.57 -12.00
C MET A 861 -16.43 -81.85 -11.45
N PHE A 862 -15.55 -82.48 -12.22
CA PHE A 862 -14.97 -83.79 -11.89
C PHE A 862 -13.46 -83.68 -11.69
N LYS A 863 -12.91 -84.55 -10.83
CA LYS A 863 -11.45 -84.68 -10.68
C LYS A 863 -10.84 -85.17 -12.00
N SER A 864 -9.61 -84.75 -12.27
CA SER A 864 -8.93 -85.06 -13.53
C SER A 864 -8.82 -86.56 -13.82
N HIS A 865 -8.73 -87.42 -12.78
CA HIS A 865 -8.67 -88.87 -12.94
C HIS A 865 -10.00 -89.54 -13.27
N CYS A 866 -11.13 -88.83 -13.17
CA CYS A 866 -12.45 -89.31 -13.56
C CYS A 866 -12.81 -88.98 -15.02
N ILE A 867 -11.92 -88.31 -15.75
CA ILE A 867 -12.09 -87.94 -17.15
C ILE A 867 -11.10 -88.73 -17.99
N LEU A 868 -11.60 -89.63 -18.83
CA LEU A 868 -10.81 -90.55 -19.62
C LEU A 868 -11.12 -90.38 -21.11
N ASN A 869 -10.10 -90.42 -21.96
CA ASN A 869 -10.25 -90.33 -23.41
C ASN A 869 -9.85 -91.65 -24.05
N TRP A 870 -10.67 -92.15 -24.98
CA TRP A 870 -10.35 -93.36 -25.72
C TRP A 870 -9.15 -93.13 -26.65
N PRO A 871 -8.12 -93.99 -26.62
CA PRO A 871 -6.94 -93.78 -27.45
C PRO A 871 -7.21 -94.08 -28.93
N ALA A 872 -6.71 -93.20 -29.82
CA ALA A 872 -6.76 -93.43 -31.27
C ALA A 872 -5.83 -94.56 -31.74
N GLN A 873 -4.75 -94.83 -31.00
CA GLN A 873 -3.75 -95.85 -31.31
C GLN A 873 -4.05 -97.17 -30.56
N LYS A 874 -4.04 -98.30 -31.28
CA LYS A 874 -4.32 -99.63 -30.69
C LYS A 874 -3.32 -100.02 -29.59
N GLU A 875 -2.07 -99.57 -29.64
CA GLU A 875 -1.08 -99.92 -28.59
C GLU A 875 -1.42 -99.29 -27.23
N ARG A 876 -2.18 -98.18 -27.19
CA ARG A 876 -2.49 -97.44 -25.96
C ARG A 876 -3.76 -97.93 -25.23
N VAL A 877 -4.47 -98.91 -25.79
CA VAL A 877 -5.73 -99.44 -25.20
C VAL A 877 -5.49 -100.07 -23.83
N ASN A 878 -4.35 -100.77 -23.63
CA ASN A 878 -4.00 -101.34 -22.32
C ASN A 878 -3.75 -100.26 -21.25
N ALA A 879 -3.17 -99.11 -21.63
CA ALA A 879 -2.94 -97.99 -20.72
C ALA A 879 -4.27 -97.33 -20.31
N PHE A 880 -5.22 -97.17 -21.24
CA PHE A 880 -6.57 -96.71 -20.94
C PHE A 880 -7.29 -97.61 -19.92
N HIS A 881 -7.19 -98.93 -20.08
CA HIS A 881 -7.78 -99.88 -19.15
C HIS A 881 -7.23 -99.75 -17.72
N GLN A 882 -5.92 -99.49 -17.57
CA GLN A 882 -5.33 -99.22 -16.25
C GLN A 882 -5.84 -97.91 -15.62
N GLN A 883 -5.99 -96.85 -16.42
CA GLN A 883 -6.54 -95.58 -15.94
C GLN A 883 -8.01 -95.72 -15.49
N LEU A 884 -8.81 -96.49 -16.24
CA LEU A 884 -10.20 -96.78 -15.88
C LEU A 884 -10.31 -97.53 -14.54
N VAL A 885 -9.44 -98.50 -14.29
CA VAL A 885 -9.42 -99.25 -13.03
C VAL A 885 -8.97 -98.38 -11.85
N MET A 886 -8.01 -97.48 -12.05
CA MET A 886 -7.64 -96.50 -11.02
C MET A 886 -8.82 -95.56 -10.69
N ALA A 887 -9.53 -95.08 -11.72
CA ALA A 887 -10.71 -94.26 -11.53
C ALA A 887 -11.80 -94.99 -10.73
N LEU A 888 -12.01 -96.29 -11.00
CA LEU A 888 -12.99 -97.14 -10.30
C LEU A 888 -12.65 -97.45 -8.84
N LYS A 889 -11.35 -97.52 -8.49
CA LYS A 889 -10.87 -97.80 -7.12
C LYS A 889 -10.71 -96.55 -6.24
N SER A 890 -10.77 -95.35 -6.82
CA SER A 890 -10.69 -94.11 -6.05
C SER A 890 -11.91 -93.96 -5.12
N ASN A 891 -11.68 -94.03 -3.79
CA ASN A 891 -12.66 -93.70 -2.75
C ASN A 891 -12.36 -92.32 -2.17
N SER A 892 -13.42 -91.56 -1.82
CA SER A 892 -13.36 -90.22 -1.20
C SER A 892 -12.91 -90.24 0.27
N LYS A 893 -11.81 -90.94 0.58
CA LYS A 893 -11.12 -90.87 1.86
C LYS A 893 -9.62 -90.60 1.65
N ALA A 894 -9.30 -89.34 1.47
CA ALA A 894 -8.02 -88.76 1.85
C ALA A 894 -8.30 -87.31 2.26
N HIS A 895 -7.89 -86.99 3.49
CA HIS A 895 -8.17 -85.79 4.28
C HIS A 895 -8.05 -84.45 3.56
#